data_AF-A0A0G0MSW8-F1
#
_entry.id   AF-A0A0G0MSW8-F1
#
_cell.length_a   1.000
_cell.length_b   1.000
_cell.length_c   1.000
_cell.angle_alpha   90.00
_cell.angle_beta   90.00
_cell.angle_gamma   90.00
#
_symmetry.space_group_name_H-M   'P 1'
#
loop_
_entity.id
_entity.type
_entity.pdbx_description
1 polymer ?
#
loop_
_entity_poly.entity_id
_entity_poly.type
_entity_poly.pdbx_seq_one_letter_code
_entity_poly.pdbx_strand_id
1 'polypeptide(L)'
;MKKTLFLFFLFSGVCFLCAEDLKDLLKISLSKTRGRTVFIRMEENTEVYLKIENNSSAVIKNARALLAVRDIPLREPVKVPDLAIGTEIDIALPFDASLRSGKYEASVLVAGELNGKNVESKLNLPLVIIPRPIPNTMPIIMWGRCPDAILPKEIGFTQVQRAFGFRQGLDKDYSDYVAEIRKMLDEYLAAGLGVSGHLKCIFYTGDKDAKKKYTRINKDGIPHSSRAGICASSPELQEYMSRVSTLIAKNFGDHPGLKSCLLNSEETDHSYICFHKWDQKAYDRFPEEVMNSLENGLISERHIDPGSIKNFRPNRILSDDNPQIEFMRWWWCEGSGWNPMNSIINNSMKSTGMHKDFWTFQDPAVRTPSVWGSGGNVDYLNHWTYTYPDPIKIGQCADELFAMTEGHPEQQVMKMTQIIWYRSKTAPNLPKDDSKKGQWEKDYPDARFITIAPDHLREALWCKLSRPIKGIMYHGWESLVTPEHVFRPSSYKCTNSETRKVLKEEISNVVKPLGSMLMQLPDWLTDVGLLESFTSQMLYRRGSYGWGISWEADMHLILQWAALQPRIIYEESVLKNGLDKFKILVMPNCDALPENVYKKILDFQKRGGIVIADSNLTPAIVPDIEFKPIYRTDNPKIDKENLQKLAASLRTQLTDVYRRMFDSDNMDVVPRLRQYNNAYYLFAVNDYRTYGDYVGQHRLVMEKGLPSKAVLSVRSENPAVYDLTVHRKVDISQDGKFAKWTAELAPGGGNVWLILDKPIVKLSIELPELVLAGDSAHMTLKVLCEDDVPVGAIVPLKVQVSDPEGKKAEKSGFYGAKDGVLEISLDIARNDLKGEWLVILYDLASGLEVKKKFTVK
;
A
#
# COMPACT_ATOMS: atom_id res chain seq x y z
N MET A 1 31.36 -7.77 39.50
CA MET A 1 31.87 -6.93 38.38
C MET A 1 33.10 -6.15 38.83
N LYS A 2 34.33 -6.68 38.65
CA LYS A 2 35.59 -5.92 38.72
C LYS A 2 36.87 -6.71 38.34
N LYS A 3 36.79 -7.87 37.65
CA LYS A 3 37.97 -8.75 37.53
C LYS A 3 38.35 -9.29 36.14
N THR A 4 37.81 -8.75 35.05
CA THR A 4 38.17 -9.28 33.70
C THR A 4 38.73 -8.25 32.73
N LEU A 5 39.01 -7.02 33.18
CA LEU A 5 39.67 -6.00 32.35
C LEU A 5 41.21 -5.98 32.48
N PHE A 6 41.80 -6.97 33.16
CA PHE A 6 43.20 -6.92 33.60
C PHE A 6 44.15 -7.90 32.91
N LEU A 7 43.78 -8.49 31.77
CA LEU A 7 44.64 -9.48 31.08
C LEU A 7 45.23 -9.03 29.74
N PHE A 8 45.25 -7.73 29.44
CA PHE A 8 45.90 -7.21 28.22
C PHE A 8 47.06 -6.24 28.46
N PHE A 9 47.42 -5.98 29.73
CA PHE A 9 48.58 -5.13 30.07
C PHE A 9 49.66 -5.96 30.73
N LEU A 10 50.67 -6.40 29.97
CA LEU A 10 52.06 -6.57 30.41
C LEU A 10 52.90 -7.21 29.29
N PHE A 11 53.66 -6.40 28.53
CA PHE A 11 55.05 -6.67 28.18
C PHE A 11 55.76 -5.35 27.83
N SER A 12 56.96 -5.19 28.39
CA SER A 12 57.73 -3.95 28.63
C SER A 12 58.69 -3.56 27.50
N GLY A 13 59.01 -2.26 27.38
CA GLY A 13 60.28 -1.81 26.79
C GLY A 13 60.27 -0.39 26.21
N VAL A 14 60.93 0.55 26.90
CA VAL A 14 61.11 1.96 26.51
C VAL A 14 62.05 2.09 25.30
N CYS A 15 61.63 2.87 24.30
CA CYS A 15 62.52 3.65 23.43
C CYS A 15 61.73 4.84 22.85
N PHE A 16 62.03 6.04 23.34
CA PHE A 16 61.60 7.33 22.78
C PHE A 16 62.33 7.56 21.45
N LEU A 17 61.57 7.79 20.36
CA LEU A 17 61.95 8.59 19.19
C LEU A 17 60.74 8.73 18.25
N CYS A 18 60.45 9.98 17.87
CA CYS A 18 59.39 10.49 16.99
C CYS A 18 57.93 10.19 17.40
N ALA A 19 57.29 11.21 17.98
CA ALA A 19 55.85 11.27 18.16
C ALA A 19 55.17 11.53 16.80
N GLU A 20 54.93 10.47 16.03
CA GLU A 20 53.72 10.42 15.22
C GLU A 20 52.57 10.14 16.18
N ASP A 21 51.46 10.86 16.05
CA ASP A 21 50.23 10.59 16.79
C ASP A 21 49.81 9.13 16.53
N LEU A 22 50.16 8.23 17.47
CA LEU A 22 49.88 6.78 17.41
C LEU A 22 48.39 6.45 17.20
N LYS A 23 47.49 7.44 17.36
CA LYS A 23 46.03 7.31 17.21
C LYS A 23 45.56 7.19 15.76
N ASP A 24 46.38 7.52 14.76
CA ASP A 24 45.95 7.52 13.36
C ASP A 24 46.56 6.38 12.51
N LEU A 25 47.38 5.51 13.09
CA LEU A 25 48.05 4.42 12.37
C LEU A 25 47.10 3.31 11.90
N LEU A 26 46.07 3.02 12.71
CA LEU A 26 44.98 2.11 12.39
C LEU A 26 43.67 2.90 12.38
N LYS A 27 43.12 3.13 11.21
CA LYS A 27 41.84 3.83 11.07
C LYS A 27 40.71 2.82 10.94
N ILE A 28 39.69 2.97 11.77
CA ILE A 28 38.50 2.10 11.78
C ILE A 28 37.29 2.96 11.41
N SER A 29 36.48 2.47 10.48
CA SER A 29 35.21 3.10 10.12
C SER A 29 34.15 2.04 9.79
N LEU A 30 32.88 2.42 9.72
CA LEU A 30 31.86 1.53 9.17
C LEU A 30 32.16 1.25 7.69
N SER A 31 31.93 0.01 7.26
CA SER A 31 32.05 -0.33 5.84
C SER A 31 31.07 0.50 5.02
N LYS A 32 31.54 1.09 3.92
CA LYS A 32 30.69 1.94 3.05
C LYS A 32 29.61 1.13 2.32
N THR A 33 29.83 -0.15 2.08
CA THR A 33 28.96 -0.99 1.25
C THR A 33 28.01 -1.85 2.07
N ARG A 34 28.40 -2.27 3.29
CA ARG A 34 27.61 -3.18 4.15
C ARG A 34 27.40 -2.68 5.58
N GLY A 35 28.01 -1.55 5.96
CA GLY A 35 27.92 -1.01 7.32
C GLY A 35 26.50 -0.69 7.74
N ARG A 36 26.15 -1.07 8.98
CA ARG A 36 24.90 -0.72 9.67
C ARG A 36 25.06 -0.74 11.18
N THR A 37 24.14 -0.09 11.86
CA THR A 37 24.09 0.08 13.33
C THR A 37 22.75 -0.29 13.94
N VAL A 38 21.72 -0.52 13.11
CA VAL A 38 20.37 -0.85 13.55
C VAL A 38 19.98 -2.25 13.05
N PHE A 39 19.48 -3.07 13.97
CA PHE A 39 19.16 -4.48 13.73
C PHE A 39 17.75 -4.79 14.23
N ILE A 40 17.06 -5.72 13.56
CA ILE A 40 15.80 -6.26 14.08
C ILE A 40 16.14 -7.34 15.10
N ARG A 41 15.40 -7.41 16.20
CA ARG A 41 15.59 -8.47 17.20
C ARG A 41 15.42 -9.86 16.58
N MET A 42 16.29 -10.81 16.94
CA MET A 42 16.35 -12.16 16.34
C MET A 42 16.61 -12.18 14.83
N GLU A 43 17.17 -11.12 14.28
CA GLU A 43 17.66 -11.17 12.91
C GLU A 43 18.78 -12.22 12.78
N GLU A 44 18.79 -12.97 11.68
CA GLU A 44 19.77 -14.03 11.43
C GLU A 44 21.08 -13.43 10.92
N ASN A 45 22.21 -14.07 11.26
CA ASN A 45 23.55 -13.71 10.74
C ASN A 45 23.91 -12.23 10.94
N THR A 46 23.60 -11.66 12.11
CA THR A 46 23.87 -10.25 12.38
C THR A 46 25.35 -9.96 12.59
N GLU A 47 25.91 -9.15 11.69
CA GLU A 47 27.30 -8.70 11.73
C GLU A 47 27.38 -7.18 11.64
N VAL A 48 28.38 -6.60 12.31
CA VAL A 48 28.80 -5.20 12.16
C VAL A 48 29.98 -5.18 11.19
N TYR A 49 29.75 -4.64 9.99
CA TYR A 49 30.77 -4.54 8.95
C TYR A 49 31.59 -3.26 9.10
N LEU A 50 32.89 -3.42 9.14
CA LEU A 50 33.85 -2.34 9.37
C LEU A 50 34.94 -2.37 8.31
N LYS A 51 35.45 -1.19 8.01
CA LYS A 51 36.64 -0.97 7.21
C LYS A 51 37.81 -0.62 8.12
N ILE A 52 38.90 -1.36 8.01
CA ILE A 52 40.17 -1.10 8.70
C ILE A 52 41.21 -0.70 7.66
N GLU A 53 41.86 0.44 7.88
CA GLU A 53 42.88 1.01 7.00
C GLU A 53 44.21 1.12 7.77
N ASN A 54 45.30 0.62 7.17
CA ASN A 54 46.65 0.75 7.70
C ASN A 54 47.31 2.01 7.12
N ASN A 55 47.34 3.08 7.93
CA ASN A 55 47.97 4.36 7.62
C ASN A 55 49.39 4.46 8.16
N SER A 56 49.96 3.37 8.68
CA SER A 56 51.30 3.35 9.21
C SER A 56 52.37 3.17 8.13
N SER A 57 53.64 3.28 8.52
CA SER A 57 54.80 3.10 7.65
C SER A 57 55.25 1.65 7.47
N ALA A 58 54.58 0.67 8.09
CA ALA A 58 54.95 -0.75 7.96
C ALA A 58 53.71 -1.67 7.97
N VAL A 59 53.95 -2.97 7.72
CA VAL A 59 52.89 -4.00 7.76
C VAL A 59 52.45 -4.21 9.21
N ILE A 60 51.14 -4.21 9.44
CA ILE A 60 50.56 -4.56 10.74
C ILE A 60 50.22 -6.05 10.74
N LYS A 61 50.82 -6.79 11.69
CA LYS A 61 50.67 -8.24 11.81
C LYS A 61 49.83 -8.62 13.02
N ASN A 62 49.34 -9.86 13.02
CA ASN A 62 48.64 -10.46 14.15
C ASN A 62 47.43 -9.64 14.65
N ALA A 63 46.83 -8.83 13.78
CA ALA A 63 45.76 -7.95 14.15
C ALA A 63 44.49 -8.73 14.56
N ARG A 64 43.79 -8.24 15.57
CA ARG A 64 42.53 -8.79 16.09
C ARG A 64 41.53 -7.66 16.32
N ALA A 65 40.29 -7.92 15.96
CA ALA A 65 39.19 -6.98 16.13
C ALA A 65 38.13 -7.56 17.07
N LEU A 66 37.62 -6.74 17.99
CA LEU A 66 36.66 -7.13 19.00
C LEU A 66 35.53 -6.10 19.08
N LEU A 67 34.28 -6.56 19.02
CA LEU A 67 33.11 -5.77 19.36
C LEU A 67 32.80 -5.93 20.84
N ALA A 68 33.02 -4.87 21.62
CA ALA A 68 32.64 -4.81 23.04
C ALA A 68 31.30 -4.07 23.18
N VAL A 69 30.32 -4.70 23.81
CA VAL A 69 29.02 -4.09 24.13
C VAL A 69 28.93 -3.97 25.65
N ARG A 70 28.59 -2.78 26.16
CA ARG A 70 28.52 -2.52 27.59
C ARG A 70 27.56 -3.48 28.30
N ASP A 71 27.99 -4.01 29.45
CA ASP A 71 27.25 -4.94 30.30
C ASP A 71 26.88 -6.29 29.65
N ILE A 72 27.42 -6.59 28.46
CA ILE A 72 27.27 -7.87 27.76
C ILE A 72 28.63 -8.59 27.76
N PRO A 73 28.68 -9.92 27.99
CA PRO A 73 29.93 -10.67 27.92
C PRO A 73 30.65 -10.51 26.59
N LEU A 74 31.98 -10.35 26.64
CA LEU A 74 32.83 -10.23 25.46
C LEU A 74 32.78 -11.52 24.64
N ARG A 75 32.80 -11.37 23.32
CA ARG A 75 33.01 -12.46 22.37
C ARG A 75 34.50 -12.61 22.07
N GLU A 76 34.88 -13.74 21.47
CA GLU A 76 36.25 -13.94 21.00
C GLU A 76 36.61 -12.91 19.92
N PRO A 77 37.83 -12.35 19.95
CA PRO A 77 38.30 -11.45 18.90
C PRO A 77 38.37 -12.16 17.53
N VAL A 78 37.95 -11.46 16.48
CA VAL A 78 38.07 -11.92 15.09
C VAL A 78 39.48 -11.63 14.60
N LYS A 79 40.14 -12.61 13.98
CA LYS A 79 41.46 -12.43 13.37
C LYS A 79 41.33 -11.52 12.15
N VAL A 80 42.17 -10.50 12.10
CA VAL A 80 42.32 -9.61 10.94
C VAL A 80 43.55 -10.08 10.15
N PRO A 81 43.45 -10.25 8.82
CA PRO A 81 44.62 -10.51 7.98
C PRO A 81 45.73 -9.47 8.15
N ASP A 82 46.97 -9.84 7.86
CA ASP A 82 48.09 -8.90 7.88
C ASP A 82 47.81 -7.72 6.93
N LEU A 83 47.91 -6.50 7.44
CA LEU A 83 47.56 -5.29 6.71
C LEU A 83 48.83 -4.67 6.12
N ALA A 84 49.00 -4.75 4.81
CA ALA A 84 50.11 -4.07 4.14
C ALA A 84 49.95 -2.54 4.21
N ILE A 85 51.06 -1.82 3.96
CA ILE A 85 51.11 -0.35 4.02
C ILE A 85 50.08 0.23 3.05
N GLY A 86 49.23 1.14 3.53
CA GLY A 86 48.21 1.82 2.71
C GLY A 86 47.08 0.91 2.23
N THR A 87 46.97 -0.32 2.75
CA THR A 87 45.87 -1.22 2.40
C THR A 87 44.69 -1.08 3.34
N GLU A 88 43.52 -1.39 2.81
CA GLU A 88 42.26 -1.45 3.51
C GLU A 88 41.64 -2.83 3.41
N ILE A 89 40.91 -3.23 4.44
CA ILE A 89 40.14 -4.47 4.45
C ILE A 89 38.78 -4.27 5.12
N ASP A 90 37.76 -4.93 4.58
CA ASP A 90 36.48 -5.08 5.26
C ASP A 90 36.52 -6.31 6.18
N ILE A 91 36.07 -6.14 7.42
CA ILE A 91 35.87 -7.23 8.38
C ILE A 91 34.41 -7.24 8.87
N ALA A 92 33.95 -8.41 9.28
CA ALA A 92 32.64 -8.60 9.89
C ALA A 92 32.81 -9.00 11.36
N LEU A 93 32.16 -8.28 12.26
CA LEU A 93 32.15 -8.60 13.69
C LEU A 93 30.77 -9.13 14.09
N PRO A 94 30.66 -10.33 14.68
CA PRO A 94 29.37 -10.92 14.99
C PRO A 94 28.69 -10.14 16.13
N PHE A 95 27.46 -9.71 15.91
CA PHE A 95 26.59 -9.08 16.90
C PHE A 95 25.52 -10.07 17.39
N ASP A 96 24.95 -9.83 18.57
CA ASP A 96 23.87 -10.66 19.12
C ASP A 96 22.54 -9.90 19.05
N ALA A 97 21.79 -10.09 17.97
CA ALA A 97 20.48 -9.48 17.82
C ALA A 97 19.39 -10.15 18.69
N SER A 98 19.68 -11.21 19.46
CA SER A 98 18.69 -11.83 20.36
C SER A 98 18.45 -11.03 21.66
N LEU A 99 19.36 -10.10 21.96
CA LEU A 99 19.29 -9.20 23.11
C LEU A 99 17.98 -8.38 23.11
N ARG A 100 17.61 -7.87 24.28
CA ARG A 100 16.42 -7.04 24.48
C ARG A 100 16.42 -5.86 23.49
N SER A 101 15.27 -5.50 22.93
CA SER A 101 15.20 -4.29 22.10
C SER A 101 15.60 -3.03 22.91
N GLY A 102 16.47 -2.20 22.35
CA GLY A 102 17.06 -1.07 23.05
C GLY A 102 18.27 -0.47 22.34
N LYS A 103 18.83 0.58 22.97
CA LYS A 103 20.09 1.19 22.55
C LYS A 103 21.23 0.60 23.38
N TYR A 104 22.33 0.30 22.72
CA TYR A 104 23.51 -0.33 23.30
C TYR A 104 24.73 0.54 23.05
N GLU A 105 25.46 0.84 24.12
CA GLU A 105 26.78 1.44 24.03
C GLU A 105 27.78 0.37 23.61
N ALA A 106 28.30 0.47 22.39
CA ALA A 106 29.30 -0.46 21.88
C ALA A 106 30.56 0.26 21.40
N SER A 107 31.67 -0.45 21.45
CA SER A 107 32.95 -0.01 20.91
C SER A 107 33.66 -1.15 20.22
N VAL A 108 34.24 -0.86 19.06
CA VAL A 108 35.16 -1.75 18.36
C VAL A 108 36.57 -1.44 18.82
N LEU A 109 37.31 -2.47 19.18
CA LEU A 109 38.74 -2.42 19.48
C LEU A 109 39.48 -3.22 18.42
N VAL A 110 40.46 -2.61 17.76
CA VAL A 110 41.39 -3.31 16.86
C VAL A 110 42.78 -3.15 17.44
N ALA A 111 43.47 -4.27 17.67
CA ALA A 111 44.84 -4.29 18.17
C ALA A 111 45.70 -5.20 17.29
N GLY A 112 46.93 -4.77 17.01
CA GLY A 112 47.90 -5.52 16.19
C GLY A 112 49.33 -5.13 16.52
N GLU A 113 50.27 -5.59 15.69
CA GLU A 113 51.70 -5.42 15.92
C GLU A 113 52.36 -4.69 14.74
N LEU A 114 53.04 -3.57 15.02
CA LEU A 114 53.78 -2.75 14.07
C LEU A 114 55.25 -2.70 14.50
N ASN A 115 56.16 -3.26 13.71
CA ASN A 115 57.60 -3.32 14.01
C ASN A 115 57.92 -3.84 15.44
N GLY A 116 57.18 -4.84 15.91
CA GLY A 116 57.33 -5.43 17.25
C GLY A 116 56.76 -4.58 18.41
N LYS A 117 56.02 -3.50 18.10
CA LYS A 117 55.28 -2.70 19.07
C LYS A 117 53.78 -2.90 18.88
N ASN A 118 53.03 -2.95 19.99
CA ASN A 118 51.58 -3.00 19.93
C ASN A 118 51.00 -1.68 19.43
N VAL A 119 50.05 -1.76 18.50
CA VAL A 119 49.23 -0.65 18.03
C VAL A 119 47.77 -0.98 18.28
N GLU A 120 46.99 -0.01 18.72
CA GLU A 120 45.55 -0.17 18.97
C GLU A 120 44.75 1.03 18.46
N SER A 121 43.51 0.76 18.08
CA SER A 121 42.54 1.78 17.70
C SER A 121 41.16 1.40 18.20
N LYS A 122 40.35 2.43 18.47
CA LYS A 122 39.01 2.28 19.05
C LYS A 122 38.00 3.12 18.28
N LEU A 123 36.88 2.51 17.92
CA LEU A 123 35.72 3.18 17.35
C LEU A 123 34.52 2.99 18.27
N ASN A 124 33.93 4.09 18.75
CA ASN A 124 32.65 4.03 19.46
C ASN A 124 31.51 4.01 18.43
N LEU A 125 30.59 3.06 18.58
CA LEU A 125 29.50 2.83 17.64
C LEU A 125 28.24 2.45 18.41
N PRO A 126 27.27 3.36 18.62
CA PRO A 126 26.02 2.97 19.25
C PRO A 126 25.28 1.96 18.37
N LEU A 127 24.79 0.89 18.97
CA LEU A 127 23.98 -0.12 18.30
C LEU A 127 22.54 -0.03 18.77
N VAL A 128 21.59 -0.28 17.88
CA VAL A 128 20.16 -0.28 18.20
C VAL A 128 19.54 -1.60 17.78
N ILE A 129 18.83 -2.25 18.70
CA ILE A 129 17.97 -3.40 18.41
C ILE A 129 16.53 -2.92 18.49
N ILE A 130 15.79 -3.02 17.39
CA ILE A 130 14.35 -2.71 17.36
C ILE A 130 13.52 -4.00 17.54
N PRO A 131 12.28 -3.90 18.09
CA PRO A 131 11.41 -5.06 18.18
C PRO A 131 11.01 -5.59 16.80
N ARG A 132 10.78 -6.90 16.71
CA ARG A 132 10.19 -7.52 15.52
C ARG A 132 8.82 -6.92 15.24
N PRO A 133 8.46 -6.73 13.96
CA PRO A 133 7.15 -6.22 13.58
C PRO A 133 6.04 -7.18 14.04
N ILE A 134 4.89 -6.61 14.35
CA ILE A 134 3.68 -7.40 14.62
C ILE A 134 3.16 -7.94 13.28
N PRO A 135 2.88 -9.25 13.17
CA PRO A 135 2.33 -9.84 11.95
C PRO A 135 1.04 -9.13 11.51
N ASN A 136 0.81 -9.09 10.19
CA ASN A 136 -0.40 -8.51 9.61
C ASN A 136 -0.63 -7.03 9.98
N THR A 137 0.40 -6.27 10.37
CA THR A 137 0.23 -4.83 10.57
C THR A 137 -0.06 -4.15 9.23
N MET A 138 -1.18 -3.43 9.14
CA MET A 138 -1.56 -2.67 7.94
C MET A 138 -0.47 -1.63 7.59
N PRO A 139 0.19 -1.72 6.42
CA PRO A 139 1.14 -0.71 6.01
C PRO A 139 0.43 0.60 5.66
N ILE A 140 0.98 1.71 6.14
CA ILE A 140 0.52 3.08 5.88
C ILE A 140 1.70 3.87 5.31
N ILE A 141 1.60 4.26 4.04
CA ILE A 141 2.73 4.74 3.25
C ILE A 141 2.52 6.20 2.88
N MET A 142 3.49 7.06 3.18
CA MET A 142 3.54 8.42 2.65
C MET A 142 4.29 8.43 1.30
N TRP A 143 3.56 8.63 0.21
CA TRP A 143 4.06 8.96 -1.11
C TRP A 143 4.58 10.40 -1.12
N GLY A 144 5.87 10.58 -1.36
CA GLY A 144 6.53 11.88 -1.33
C GLY A 144 7.69 11.93 -0.34
N ARG A 145 8.59 12.89 -0.55
CA ARG A 145 9.78 13.06 0.28
C ARG A 145 9.43 13.76 1.58
N CYS A 146 9.67 13.10 2.70
CA CYS A 146 9.66 13.72 4.03
C CYS A 146 11.10 14.18 4.37
N PRO A 147 11.28 15.25 5.16
CA PRO A 147 12.61 15.70 5.57
C PRO A 147 13.29 14.75 6.57
N ASP A 148 12.51 14.17 7.48
CA ASP A 148 12.98 13.32 8.58
C ASP A 148 12.00 12.16 8.88
N ALA A 149 12.36 11.33 9.86
CA ALA A 149 11.58 10.19 10.34
C ALA A 149 10.59 10.53 11.47
N ILE A 150 10.74 11.69 12.12
CA ILE A 150 10.02 12.04 13.36
C ILE A 150 8.55 12.33 13.04
N LEU A 151 8.28 13.36 12.24
CA LEU A 151 6.92 13.81 11.99
C LEU A 151 6.06 12.74 11.27
N PRO A 152 6.56 12.01 10.24
CA PRO A 152 5.79 10.92 9.65
C PRO A 152 5.44 9.82 10.67
N LYS A 153 6.35 9.49 11.59
CA LYS A 153 6.09 8.51 12.65
C LYS A 153 5.03 9.00 13.63
N GLU A 154 5.06 10.28 13.99
CA GLU A 154 4.08 10.91 14.89
C GLU A 154 2.68 10.96 14.31
N ILE A 155 2.55 11.18 12.99
CA ILE A 155 1.26 11.10 12.27
C ILE A 155 0.76 9.64 12.25
N GLY A 156 1.67 8.67 12.20
CA GLY A 156 1.37 7.25 12.28
C GLY A 156 1.67 6.46 11.01
N PHE A 157 2.43 7.02 10.07
CA PHE A 157 2.94 6.27 8.92
C PHE A 157 3.82 5.11 9.39
N THR A 158 3.83 4.03 8.60
CA THR A 158 4.74 2.89 8.79
C THR A 158 5.89 2.94 7.81
N GLN A 159 5.72 3.62 6.67
CA GLN A 159 6.75 3.79 5.65
C GLN A 159 6.69 5.18 5.01
N VAL A 160 7.83 5.65 4.52
CA VAL A 160 7.93 6.85 3.68
C VAL A 160 8.63 6.54 2.38
N GLN A 161 8.27 7.23 1.29
CA GLN A 161 8.90 6.98 0.00
C GLN A 161 10.20 7.76 -0.19
N ARG A 162 11.24 7.12 -0.74
CA ARG A 162 12.47 7.78 -1.21
C ARG A 162 12.77 7.33 -2.65
N ALA A 163 13.30 8.25 -3.46
CA ALA A 163 13.81 7.90 -4.78
C ALA A 163 15.15 7.17 -4.64
N PHE A 164 15.32 6.06 -5.36
CA PHE A 164 16.57 5.29 -5.40
C PHE A 164 17.10 5.33 -6.83
N GLY A 165 18.43 5.30 -7.01
CA GLY A 165 18.99 5.11 -8.35
C GLY A 165 20.45 5.49 -8.53
N PHE A 166 21.08 4.83 -9.50
CA PHE A 166 22.45 5.06 -9.96
C PHE A 166 22.45 5.81 -11.30
N ARG A 167 22.39 7.15 -11.23
CA ARG A 167 22.10 8.00 -12.41
C ARG A 167 23.31 8.35 -13.28
N GLN A 168 24.53 8.00 -12.86
CA GLN A 168 25.76 8.45 -13.51
C GLN A 168 26.49 7.32 -14.27
N GLY A 169 25.78 6.25 -14.64
CA GLY A 169 26.35 5.04 -15.25
C GLY A 169 26.66 3.97 -14.21
N LEU A 170 26.51 2.70 -14.59
CA LEU A 170 26.56 1.56 -13.67
C LEU A 170 27.98 1.18 -13.23
N ASP A 171 29.00 1.62 -13.96
CA ASP A 171 30.40 1.24 -13.72
C ASP A 171 31.15 2.22 -12.80
N LYS A 172 30.45 3.25 -12.30
CA LYS A 172 31.03 4.20 -11.32
C LYS A 172 31.07 3.59 -9.92
N ASP A 173 32.04 4.03 -9.12
CA ASP A 173 32.02 3.77 -7.68
C ASP A 173 30.92 4.61 -7.01
N TYR A 174 29.99 3.92 -6.33
CA TYR A 174 28.89 4.50 -5.57
C TYR A 174 29.04 4.30 -4.07
N SER A 175 30.21 3.88 -3.58
CA SER A 175 30.44 3.54 -2.18
C SER A 175 29.96 4.62 -1.20
N ASP A 176 30.24 5.90 -1.46
CA ASP A 176 29.77 7.02 -0.62
C ASP A 176 28.25 7.19 -0.64
N TYR A 177 27.63 7.10 -1.82
CA TYR A 177 26.17 7.17 -1.96
C TYR A 177 25.50 5.98 -1.26
N VAL A 178 26.06 4.78 -1.40
CA VAL A 178 25.57 3.58 -0.72
C VAL A 178 25.65 3.76 0.79
N ALA A 179 26.77 4.27 1.31
CA ALA A 179 26.93 4.56 2.74
C ALA A 179 25.90 5.58 3.25
N GLU A 180 25.64 6.66 2.50
CA GLU A 180 24.64 7.68 2.85
C GLU A 180 23.23 7.08 2.92
N ILE A 181 22.84 6.29 1.91
CA ILE A 181 21.52 5.67 1.87
C ILE A 181 21.37 4.63 2.98
N ARG A 182 22.41 3.82 3.26
CA ARG A 182 22.36 2.85 4.37
C ARG A 182 22.23 3.52 5.72
N LYS A 183 22.94 4.63 5.96
CA LYS A 183 22.78 5.46 7.16
C LYS A 183 21.34 5.98 7.29
N MET A 184 20.76 6.47 6.20
CA MET A 184 19.36 6.89 6.19
C MET A 184 18.42 5.71 6.51
N LEU A 185 18.63 4.53 5.94
CA LEU A 185 17.81 3.37 6.25
C LEU A 185 17.91 2.96 7.73
N ASP A 186 19.08 3.05 8.34
CA ASP A 186 19.29 2.88 9.79
C ASP A 186 18.48 3.90 10.60
N GLU A 187 18.55 5.20 10.25
CA GLU A 187 17.83 6.29 10.93
C GLU A 187 16.31 6.06 10.93
N TYR A 188 15.73 5.68 9.79
CA TYR A 188 14.29 5.39 9.68
C TYR A 188 13.92 4.12 10.43
N LEU A 189 14.74 3.06 10.33
CA LEU A 189 14.51 1.81 11.03
C LEU A 189 14.53 2.00 12.55
N ALA A 190 15.47 2.79 13.08
CA ALA A 190 15.55 3.13 14.50
C ALA A 190 14.32 3.90 15.00
N ALA A 191 13.70 4.72 14.14
CA ALA A 191 12.44 5.39 14.42
C ALA A 191 11.20 4.46 14.29
N GLY A 192 11.42 3.21 13.87
CA GLY A 192 10.35 2.24 13.60
C GLY A 192 9.56 2.58 12.34
N LEU A 193 10.23 3.14 11.33
CA LEU A 193 9.71 3.37 9.97
C LEU A 193 10.49 2.53 8.96
N GLY A 194 9.77 2.03 7.95
CA GLY A 194 10.38 1.53 6.73
C GLY A 194 10.57 2.62 5.68
N VAL A 195 11.40 2.34 4.70
CA VAL A 195 11.54 3.15 3.49
C VAL A 195 11.00 2.36 2.31
N SER A 196 10.16 3.02 1.52
CA SER A 196 9.68 2.55 0.24
C SER A 196 10.52 3.20 -0.87
N GLY A 197 11.18 2.41 -1.70
CA GLY A 197 11.88 2.89 -2.87
C GLY A 197 10.93 3.43 -3.94
N HIS A 198 11.46 4.25 -4.83
CA HIS A 198 10.79 4.66 -6.05
C HIS A 198 11.78 4.59 -7.19
N LEU A 199 11.50 3.67 -8.11
CA LEU A 199 12.28 3.42 -9.30
C LEU A 199 11.44 3.77 -10.53
N LYS A 200 11.91 4.74 -11.33
CA LYS A 200 11.22 5.19 -12.54
C LYS A 200 12.19 5.26 -13.71
N CYS A 201 11.88 4.59 -14.81
CA CYS A 201 12.75 4.53 -16.01
C CYS A 201 13.15 5.92 -16.52
N ILE A 202 12.25 6.90 -16.52
CA ILE A 202 12.51 8.26 -17.02
C ILE A 202 13.63 9.00 -16.26
N PHE A 203 13.89 8.63 -15.00
CA PHE A 203 14.97 9.24 -14.24
C PHE A 203 16.36 8.85 -14.73
N TYR A 204 16.48 7.76 -15.49
CA TYR A 204 17.74 7.25 -16.01
C TYR A 204 17.98 7.62 -17.46
N THR A 205 16.94 7.96 -18.20
CA THR A 205 17.06 8.62 -19.51
C THR A 205 17.17 10.14 -19.37
N GLY A 206 17.60 10.65 -18.20
CA GLY A 206 17.75 12.09 -17.94
C GLY A 206 18.82 12.77 -18.82
N ASP A 207 19.63 11.97 -19.50
CA ASP A 207 20.42 12.38 -20.65
C ASP A 207 19.51 12.72 -21.85
N LYS A 208 19.73 13.89 -22.47
CA LYS A 208 18.95 14.34 -23.63
C LYS A 208 18.99 13.33 -24.78
N ASP A 209 20.11 12.64 -24.96
CA ASP A 209 20.29 11.66 -26.03
C ASP A 209 19.52 10.37 -25.75
N ALA A 210 19.59 9.86 -24.51
CA ALA A 210 18.76 8.74 -24.09
C ALA A 210 17.27 9.07 -24.18
N LYS A 211 16.86 10.27 -23.76
CA LYS A 211 15.47 10.72 -23.92
C LYS A 211 15.07 10.72 -25.39
N LYS A 212 15.88 11.30 -26.28
CA LYS A 212 15.60 11.30 -27.73
C LYS A 212 15.49 9.89 -28.30
N LYS A 213 16.38 8.98 -27.90
CA LYS A 213 16.44 7.59 -28.35
C LYS A 213 15.20 6.77 -27.96
N TYR A 214 14.73 6.91 -26.72
CA TYR A 214 13.67 6.06 -26.18
C TYR A 214 12.30 6.74 -26.13
N THR A 215 12.16 8.01 -26.51
CA THR A 215 10.83 8.65 -26.60
C THR A 215 9.96 7.90 -27.60
N ARG A 216 8.67 7.75 -27.28
CA ARG A 216 7.68 7.16 -28.20
C ARG A 216 7.51 8.03 -29.44
N ILE A 217 7.56 7.39 -30.62
CA ILE A 217 7.44 8.04 -31.92
C ILE A 217 6.20 7.55 -32.67
N ASN A 218 5.62 8.43 -33.46
CA ASN A 218 4.55 8.11 -34.40
C ASN A 218 5.11 7.42 -35.66
N LYS A 219 4.25 7.08 -36.62
CA LYS A 219 4.62 6.43 -37.88
C LYS A 219 5.62 7.23 -38.74
N ASP A 220 5.65 8.55 -38.60
CA ASP A 220 6.57 9.45 -39.32
C ASP A 220 7.94 9.56 -38.64
N GLY A 221 8.14 8.85 -37.54
CA GLY A 221 9.40 8.83 -36.78
C GLY A 221 9.60 10.01 -35.84
N ILE A 222 8.56 10.80 -35.56
CA ILE A 222 8.63 11.97 -34.67
C ILE A 222 7.87 11.73 -33.35
N PRO A 223 8.25 12.40 -32.25
CA PRO A 223 7.53 12.28 -30.98
C PRO A 223 6.06 12.67 -31.09
N HIS A 224 5.17 11.88 -30.46
CA HIS A 224 3.72 12.16 -30.43
C HIS A 224 3.35 13.53 -29.85
N SER A 225 4.11 14.00 -28.86
CA SER A 225 3.98 15.33 -28.28
C SER A 225 5.24 15.68 -27.49
N SER A 226 5.32 16.92 -26.99
CA SER A 226 6.37 17.33 -26.05
C SER A 226 6.35 16.56 -24.71
N ARG A 227 5.25 15.84 -24.43
CA ARG A 227 5.07 14.99 -23.25
C ARG A 227 5.03 13.49 -23.59
N ALA A 228 5.42 13.10 -24.82
CA ALA A 228 5.48 11.69 -25.20
C ALA A 228 6.31 10.90 -24.18
N GLY A 229 5.71 9.80 -23.68
CA GLY A 229 6.37 8.91 -22.74
C GLY A 229 7.52 8.14 -23.40
N ILE A 230 8.16 7.29 -22.59
CA ILE A 230 9.23 6.40 -23.06
C ILE A 230 8.62 5.12 -23.66
N CYS A 231 9.28 4.58 -24.69
CA CYS A 231 9.02 3.26 -25.23
C CYS A 231 9.71 2.21 -24.36
N ALA A 232 8.96 1.65 -23.40
CA ALA A 232 9.44 0.63 -22.48
C ALA A 232 9.68 -0.75 -23.15
N SER A 233 9.25 -0.91 -24.40
CA SER A 233 9.47 -2.12 -25.21
C SER A 233 10.90 -2.24 -25.76
N SER A 234 11.75 -1.23 -25.56
CA SER A 234 13.15 -1.27 -26.02
C SER A 234 13.96 -2.34 -25.28
N PRO A 235 14.55 -3.34 -25.98
CA PRO A 235 15.33 -4.40 -25.33
C PRO A 235 16.55 -3.87 -24.55
N GLU A 236 17.24 -2.86 -25.09
CA GLU A 236 18.41 -2.25 -24.45
C GLU A 236 18.02 -1.53 -23.14
N LEU A 237 16.89 -0.81 -23.13
CA LEU A 237 16.40 -0.16 -21.92
C LEU A 237 15.99 -1.19 -20.86
N GLN A 238 15.35 -2.28 -21.29
CA GLN A 238 14.98 -3.39 -20.41
C GLN A 238 16.20 -4.04 -19.75
N GLU A 239 17.26 -4.32 -20.52
CA GLU A 239 18.52 -4.85 -19.99
C GLU A 239 19.17 -3.87 -19.00
N TYR A 240 19.20 -2.59 -19.35
CA TYR A 240 19.72 -1.55 -18.46
C TYR A 240 18.96 -1.50 -17.12
N MET A 241 17.63 -1.52 -17.16
CA MET A 241 16.81 -1.49 -15.95
C MET A 241 16.94 -2.77 -15.12
N SER A 242 17.14 -3.93 -15.76
CA SER A 242 17.49 -5.16 -15.06
C SER A 242 18.79 -4.98 -14.26
N ARG A 243 19.86 -4.46 -14.88
CA ARG A 243 21.15 -4.23 -14.21
C ARG A 243 21.05 -3.20 -13.07
N VAL A 244 20.31 -2.10 -13.26
CA VAL A 244 20.04 -1.12 -12.19
C VAL A 244 19.36 -1.79 -10.99
N SER A 245 18.37 -2.63 -11.25
CA SER A 245 17.58 -3.32 -10.23
C SER A 245 18.41 -4.35 -9.46
N THR A 246 19.25 -5.12 -10.15
CA THR A 246 20.24 -6.01 -9.54
C THR A 246 21.23 -5.25 -8.67
N LEU A 247 21.71 -4.08 -9.12
CA LEU A 247 22.65 -3.27 -8.33
C LEU A 247 22.00 -2.71 -7.06
N ILE A 248 20.73 -2.32 -7.11
CA ILE A 248 19.97 -1.91 -5.91
C ILE A 248 19.89 -3.07 -4.92
N ALA A 249 19.49 -4.26 -5.40
CA ALA A 249 19.39 -5.45 -4.55
C ALA A 249 20.74 -5.84 -3.94
N LYS A 250 21.84 -5.77 -4.70
CA LYS A 250 23.19 -6.06 -4.19
C LYS A 250 23.64 -5.12 -3.07
N ASN A 251 23.31 -3.83 -3.13
CA ASN A 251 23.79 -2.83 -2.18
C ASN A 251 22.89 -2.64 -0.95
N PHE A 252 21.58 -2.90 -1.10
CA PHE A 252 20.59 -2.59 -0.08
C PHE A 252 19.66 -3.75 0.28
N GLY A 253 19.75 -4.89 -0.44
CA GLY A 253 18.82 -6.00 -0.29
C GLY A 253 18.89 -6.71 1.06
N ASP A 254 20.05 -6.65 1.72
CA ASP A 254 20.26 -7.14 3.08
C ASP A 254 19.76 -6.16 4.16
N HIS A 255 19.38 -4.93 3.79
CA HIS A 255 18.99 -3.91 4.77
C HIS A 255 17.49 -3.93 5.06
N PRO A 256 17.04 -4.35 6.25
CA PRO A 256 15.61 -4.52 6.55
C PRO A 256 14.82 -3.20 6.61
N GLY A 257 15.49 -2.05 6.60
CA GLY A 257 14.89 -0.73 6.46
C GLY A 257 14.29 -0.44 5.07
N LEU A 258 14.75 -1.10 4.01
CA LEU A 258 14.16 -0.97 2.66
C LEU A 258 13.00 -1.96 2.53
N LYS A 259 11.77 -1.52 2.78
CA LYS A 259 10.61 -2.42 2.88
C LYS A 259 9.93 -2.72 1.55
N SER A 260 9.92 -1.76 0.64
CA SER A 260 9.19 -1.89 -0.61
C SER A 260 9.77 -1.05 -1.73
N CYS A 261 9.28 -1.18 -2.96
CA CYS A 261 9.61 -0.27 -4.06
C CYS A 261 8.44 -0.04 -5.02
N LEU A 262 8.13 1.24 -5.29
CA LEU A 262 7.23 1.67 -6.34
C LEU A 262 7.94 1.64 -7.70
N LEU A 263 7.36 0.92 -8.66
CA LEU A 263 7.89 0.78 -10.01
C LEU A 263 7.09 1.63 -10.99
N ASN A 264 7.79 2.47 -11.76
CA ASN A 264 7.28 3.17 -12.95
C ASN A 264 5.91 3.84 -12.78
N SER A 265 5.83 4.73 -11.80
CA SER A 265 4.58 5.43 -11.49
C SER A 265 4.14 6.40 -12.60
N GLU A 266 2.85 6.41 -12.91
CA GLU A 266 2.16 7.31 -13.87
C GLU A 266 2.51 7.12 -15.36
N GLU A 267 3.26 6.09 -15.72
CA GLU A 267 3.76 5.95 -17.10
C GLU A 267 2.68 5.59 -18.15
N THR A 268 1.55 5.03 -17.71
CA THR A 268 0.41 4.68 -18.57
C THR A 268 -0.29 5.91 -19.16
N ASP A 269 -0.23 7.08 -18.48
CA ASP A 269 -0.87 8.32 -18.93
C ASP A 269 -0.30 8.88 -20.24
N HIS A 270 0.90 8.45 -20.62
CA HIS A 270 1.64 8.92 -21.80
C HIS A 270 2.08 7.76 -22.70
N SER A 271 1.37 6.63 -22.60
CA SER A 271 1.59 5.46 -23.45
C SER A 271 0.84 5.63 -24.76
N TYR A 272 1.58 6.00 -25.81
CA TYR A 272 1.10 6.05 -27.19
C TYR A 272 1.59 4.82 -27.96
N ILE A 273 0.84 4.36 -28.95
CA ILE A 273 1.34 3.32 -29.88
C ILE A 273 2.61 3.85 -30.56
N CYS A 274 3.67 3.05 -30.58
CA CYS A 274 5.02 3.49 -30.92
C CYS A 274 5.54 2.78 -32.17
N PHE A 275 6.31 3.47 -33.01
CA PHE A 275 6.78 2.94 -34.29
C PHE A 275 8.30 2.82 -34.37
N HIS A 276 8.99 2.54 -33.25
CA HIS A 276 10.40 2.14 -33.34
C HIS A 276 10.53 0.80 -34.07
N LYS A 277 11.72 0.49 -34.60
CA LYS A 277 11.95 -0.75 -35.36
C LYS A 277 11.59 -2.01 -34.58
N TRP A 278 11.83 -2.03 -33.27
CA TRP A 278 11.47 -3.16 -32.41
C TRP A 278 9.96 -3.26 -32.17
N ASP A 279 9.24 -2.13 -32.13
CA ASP A 279 7.78 -2.12 -32.01
C ASP A 279 7.15 -2.65 -33.30
N GLN A 280 7.61 -2.17 -34.46
CA GLN A 280 7.15 -2.64 -35.78
C GLN A 280 7.36 -4.15 -35.95
N LYS A 281 8.54 -4.67 -35.57
CA LYS A 281 8.81 -6.11 -35.56
C LYS A 281 7.85 -6.88 -34.65
N ALA A 282 7.43 -6.29 -33.53
CA ALA A 282 6.46 -6.91 -32.65
C ALA A 282 5.05 -6.94 -33.26
N TYR A 283 4.77 -6.11 -34.26
CA TYR A 283 3.48 -6.06 -34.96
C TYR A 283 3.36 -7.10 -36.08
N ASP A 284 4.46 -7.68 -36.56
CA ASP A 284 4.49 -8.74 -37.59
C ASP A 284 3.65 -9.99 -37.22
N ARG A 285 3.25 -10.13 -35.95
CA ARG A 285 2.36 -11.20 -35.47
C ARG A 285 0.89 -11.00 -35.83
N PHE A 286 0.50 -9.79 -36.23
CA PHE A 286 -0.90 -9.43 -36.53
C PHE A 286 -1.15 -9.37 -38.04
N PRO A 287 -2.39 -9.63 -38.49
CA PRO A 287 -2.73 -9.53 -39.90
C PRO A 287 -2.48 -8.12 -40.48
N GLU A 288 -2.20 -8.05 -41.78
CA GLU A 288 -1.90 -6.80 -42.50
C GLU A 288 -3.01 -5.74 -42.34
N GLU A 289 -4.26 -6.14 -42.17
CA GLU A 289 -5.39 -5.21 -41.95
C GLU A 289 -5.27 -4.40 -40.64
N VAL A 290 -4.66 -4.96 -39.60
CA VAL A 290 -4.37 -4.23 -38.35
C VAL A 290 -3.32 -3.16 -38.60
N MET A 291 -2.27 -3.51 -39.34
CA MET A 291 -1.21 -2.58 -39.73
C MET A 291 -1.73 -1.44 -40.58
N ASN A 292 -2.53 -1.75 -41.59
CA ASN A 292 -3.20 -0.75 -42.42
C ASN A 292 -4.10 0.16 -41.56
N SER A 293 -4.78 -0.38 -40.55
CA SER A 293 -5.62 0.42 -39.65
C SER A 293 -4.80 1.35 -38.75
N LEU A 294 -3.65 0.89 -38.26
CA LEU A 294 -2.72 1.71 -37.47
C LEU A 294 -2.12 2.85 -38.31
N GLU A 295 -1.64 2.55 -39.51
CA GLU A 295 -1.01 3.54 -40.39
C GLU A 295 -2.00 4.61 -40.87
N ASN A 296 -3.27 4.23 -41.05
CA ASN A 296 -4.34 5.15 -41.44
C ASN A 296 -5.00 5.86 -40.24
N GLY A 297 -4.53 5.63 -39.01
CA GLY A 297 -5.07 6.27 -37.81
C GLY A 297 -6.48 5.82 -37.42
N LEU A 298 -6.91 4.66 -37.91
CA LEU A 298 -8.18 4.01 -37.56
C LEU A 298 -8.08 3.26 -36.22
N ILE A 299 -6.87 3.02 -35.72
CA ILE A 299 -6.59 2.49 -34.38
C ILE A 299 -5.67 3.46 -33.65
N SER A 300 -6.02 3.79 -32.40
CA SER A 300 -5.18 4.49 -31.45
C SER A 300 -5.22 3.78 -30.09
N GLU A 301 -4.38 4.21 -29.15
CA GLU A 301 -4.27 3.63 -27.80
C GLU A 301 -5.61 3.55 -27.04
N ARG A 302 -6.60 4.36 -27.41
CA ARG A 302 -7.90 4.44 -26.74
C ARG A 302 -9.09 4.28 -27.70
N HIS A 303 -8.85 3.87 -28.94
CA HIS A 303 -9.93 3.77 -29.91
C HIS A 303 -9.65 2.83 -31.07
N ILE A 304 -10.68 2.12 -31.50
CA ILE A 304 -10.75 1.48 -32.81
C ILE A 304 -11.95 2.11 -33.53
N ASP A 305 -11.74 2.63 -34.74
CA ASP A 305 -12.83 3.08 -35.61
C ASP A 305 -13.67 1.85 -36.01
N PRO A 306 -14.96 1.79 -35.63
CA PRO A 306 -15.82 0.65 -35.97
C PRO A 306 -15.92 0.41 -37.49
N GLY A 307 -15.76 1.45 -38.32
CA GLY A 307 -15.76 1.34 -39.78
C GLY A 307 -14.55 0.59 -40.35
N SER A 308 -13.46 0.45 -39.56
CA SER A 308 -12.31 -0.39 -39.92
C SER A 308 -12.55 -1.89 -39.75
N ILE A 309 -13.63 -2.26 -39.04
CA ILE A 309 -13.95 -3.66 -38.74
C ILE A 309 -14.80 -4.25 -39.87
N LYS A 310 -14.24 -5.26 -40.53
CA LYS A 310 -14.94 -6.00 -41.58
C LYS A 310 -16.20 -6.65 -41.02
N ASN A 311 -17.32 -6.48 -41.74
CA ASN A 311 -18.63 -7.04 -41.37
C ASN A 311 -19.15 -6.60 -39.98
N PHE A 312 -18.83 -5.39 -39.52
CA PHE A 312 -19.38 -4.85 -38.28
C PHE A 312 -20.92 -4.81 -38.32
N ARG A 313 -21.57 -5.62 -37.48
CA ARG A 313 -23.02 -5.86 -37.54
C ARG A 313 -23.81 -4.78 -36.80
N PRO A 314 -25.04 -4.43 -37.23
CA PRO A 314 -25.89 -3.48 -36.51
C PRO A 314 -26.23 -3.86 -35.07
N ASN A 315 -26.18 -5.15 -34.74
CA ASN A 315 -26.37 -5.65 -33.38
C ASN A 315 -25.11 -5.47 -32.49
N ARG A 316 -23.99 -4.98 -33.03
CA ARG A 316 -22.76 -4.64 -32.30
C ARG A 316 -22.12 -5.80 -31.53
N ILE A 317 -22.35 -7.03 -32.00
CA ILE A 317 -21.66 -8.22 -31.51
C ILE A 317 -20.49 -8.52 -32.44
N LEU A 318 -19.31 -8.67 -31.85
CA LEU A 318 -18.07 -8.95 -32.58
C LEU A 318 -17.65 -10.41 -32.43
N SER A 319 -16.98 -10.92 -33.46
CA SER A 319 -16.29 -12.20 -33.36
C SER A 319 -15.23 -12.14 -32.27
N ASP A 320 -15.08 -13.22 -31.50
CA ASP A 320 -14.11 -13.29 -30.40
C ASP A 320 -12.65 -13.20 -30.91
N ASP A 321 -12.41 -13.59 -32.17
CA ASP A 321 -11.12 -13.55 -32.87
C ASP A 321 -10.92 -12.28 -33.72
N ASN A 322 -11.64 -11.19 -33.43
CA ASN A 322 -11.45 -9.94 -34.16
C ASN A 322 -10.02 -9.41 -33.98
N PRO A 323 -9.23 -9.25 -35.08
CA PRO A 323 -7.80 -9.00 -34.97
C PRO A 323 -7.45 -7.60 -34.45
N GLN A 324 -8.29 -6.59 -34.71
CA GLN A 324 -8.09 -5.24 -34.16
C GLN A 324 -8.29 -5.23 -32.63
N ILE A 325 -9.30 -5.93 -32.11
CA ILE A 325 -9.54 -6.07 -30.68
C ILE A 325 -8.42 -6.90 -30.02
N GLU A 326 -7.99 -7.99 -30.66
CA GLU A 326 -6.88 -8.82 -30.16
C GLU A 326 -5.57 -8.03 -30.09
N PHE A 327 -5.26 -7.23 -31.13
CA PHE A 327 -4.14 -6.29 -31.10
C PHE A 327 -4.23 -5.33 -29.92
N MET A 328 -5.39 -4.72 -29.68
CA MET A 328 -5.54 -3.75 -28.60
C MET A 328 -5.45 -4.40 -27.22
N ARG A 329 -5.96 -5.62 -27.03
CA ARG A 329 -5.75 -6.39 -25.78
C ARG A 329 -4.26 -6.64 -25.58
N TRP A 330 -3.59 -7.23 -26.57
CA TRP A 330 -2.14 -7.47 -26.51
C TRP A 330 -1.36 -6.19 -26.23
N TRP A 331 -1.70 -5.07 -26.86
CA TRP A 331 -0.97 -3.82 -26.70
C TRP A 331 -1.06 -3.27 -25.28
N TRP A 332 -2.25 -3.29 -24.67
CA TRP A 332 -2.42 -2.85 -23.28
C TRP A 332 -1.79 -3.81 -22.26
N CYS A 333 -1.82 -5.12 -22.52
CA CYS A 333 -1.25 -6.12 -21.62
C CYS A 333 0.28 -6.23 -21.72
N GLU A 334 0.83 -6.18 -22.93
CA GLU A 334 2.24 -6.48 -23.22
C GLU A 334 2.90 -5.46 -24.15
N GLY A 335 2.24 -5.11 -25.27
CA GLY A 335 2.86 -4.38 -26.38
C GLY A 335 3.26 -2.94 -26.06
N SER A 336 2.67 -2.32 -25.04
CA SER A 336 3.12 -1.05 -24.50
C SER A 336 4.51 -1.14 -23.85
N GLY A 337 4.93 -2.34 -23.43
CA GLY A 337 6.21 -2.63 -22.79
C GLY A 337 6.28 -2.33 -21.30
N TRP A 338 5.27 -1.67 -20.72
CA TRP A 338 5.31 -1.27 -19.31
C TRP A 338 5.12 -2.42 -18.33
N ASN A 339 4.17 -3.32 -18.58
CA ASN A 339 3.99 -4.50 -17.72
C ASN A 339 5.22 -5.44 -17.80
N PRO A 340 5.76 -5.77 -18.99
CA PRO A 340 7.04 -6.49 -19.08
C PRO A 340 8.20 -5.79 -18.36
N MET A 341 8.34 -4.47 -18.50
CA MET A 341 9.38 -3.70 -17.80
C MET A 341 9.25 -3.81 -16.28
N ASN A 342 8.04 -3.71 -15.74
CA ASN A 342 7.79 -3.89 -14.31
C ASN A 342 8.14 -5.31 -13.84
N SER A 343 7.79 -6.34 -14.63
CA SER A 343 8.17 -7.72 -14.34
C SER A 343 9.69 -7.90 -14.31
N ILE A 344 10.41 -7.34 -15.30
CA ILE A 344 11.88 -7.40 -15.35
C ILE A 344 12.48 -6.77 -14.09
N ILE A 345 12.06 -5.57 -13.73
CA ILE A 345 12.57 -4.87 -12.55
C ILE A 345 12.27 -5.64 -11.27
N ASN A 346 11.03 -6.10 -11.08
CA ASN A 346 10.62 -6.89 -9.92
C ASN A 346 11.47 -8.17 -9.79
N ASN A 347 11.60 -8.92 -10.89
CA ASN A 347 12.32 -10.19 -10.90
C ASN A 347 13.81 -9.98 -10.63
N SER A 348 14.45 -8.97 -11.24
CA SER A 348 15.87 -8.66 -11.02
C SER A 348 16.18 -8.19 -9.61
N MET A 349 15.25 -7.44 -8.97
CA MET A 349 15.39 -7.10 -7.55
C MET A 349 15.33 -8.36 -6.67
N LYS A 350 14.36 -9.23 -6.92
CA LYS A 350 14.12 -10.43 -6.09
C LYS A 350 15.09 -11.58 -6.36
N SER A 351 15.72 -11.64 -7.53
CA SER A 351 16.69 -12.70 -7.87
C SER A 351 18.02 -12.58 -7.14
N THR A 352 18.30 -11.44 -6.49
CA THR A 352 19.68 -11.07 -6.12
C THR A 352 19.80 -10.50 -4.71
N GLY A 353 19.46 -11.31 -3.70
CA GLY A 353 19.80 -11.02 -2.30
C GLY A 353 18.89 -10.01 -1.58
N MET A 354 17.74 -9.68 -2.17
CA MET A 354 16.71 -8.91 -1.47
C MET A 354 16.09 -9.75 -0.33
N HIS A 355 15.91 -9.15 0.84
CA HIS A 355 15.33 -9.86 1.98
C HIS A 355 13.88 -10.31 1.71
N LYS A 356 13.48 -11.42 2.33
CA LYS A 356 12.20 -12.10 2.08
C LYS A 356 10.94 -11.24 2.27
N ASP A 357 11.01 -10.26 3.17
CA ASP A 357 9.87 -9.37 3.48
C ASP A 357 9.75 -8.17 2.52
N PHE A 358 10.63 -8.05 1.52
CA PHE A 358 10.57 -6.96 0.53
C PHE A 358 9.49 -7.23 -0.51
N TRP A 359 8.79 -6.18 -0.93
CA TRP A 359 7.75 -6.27 -1.93
C TRP A 359 7.73 -5.07 -2.88
N THR A 360 7.25 -5.27 -4.10
CA THR A 360 7.13 -4.22 -5.12
C THR A 360 5.67 -3.90 -5.41
N PHE A 361 5.43 -2.71 -5.94
CA PHE A 361 4.09 -2.29 -6.34
C PHE A 361 4.11 -1.30 -7.50
N GLN A 362 2.97 -1.14 -8.16
CA GLN A 362 2.78 -0.19 -9.24
C GLN A 362 1.51 0.64 -9.03
N ASP A 363 1.58 1.92 -9.37
CA ASP A 363 0.43 2.82 -9.51
C ASP A 363 0.60 3.79 -10.68
N PRO A 364 -0.49 4.36 -11.22
CA PRO A 364 -1.87 3.91 -11.10
C PRO A 364 -2.11 2.64 -11.94
N ALA A 365 -2.64 1.57 -11.33
CA ALA A 365 -2.81 0.29 -12.04
C ALA A 365 -4.09 0.20 -12.90
N VAL A 366 -5.16 0.90 -12.53
CA VAL A 366 -6.44 0.93 -13.29
C VAL A 366 -6.59 2.17 -14.17
N ARG A 367 -5.49 2.87 -14.48
CA ARG A 367 -5.48 3.93 -15.50
C ARG A 367 -5.25 3.34 -16.89
N THR A 368 -6.10 2.40 -17.24
CA THR A 368 -6.03 1.55 -18.43
C THR A 368 -7.47 1.09 -18.74
N PRO A 369 -7.76 0.59 -19.94
CA PRO A 369 -8.98 -0.15 -20.21
C PRO A 369 -9.16 -1.35 -19.28
N SER A 370 -10.39 -1.83 -19.16
CA SER A 370 -10.85 -2.94 -18.33
C SER A 370 -10.43 -4.30 -18.93
N VAL A 371 -9.12 -4.53 -18.95
CA VAL A 371 -8.43 -5.75 -19.40
C VAL A 371 -7.35 -6.10 -18.38
N TRP A 372 -7.13 -7.37 -18.12
CA TRP A 372 -6.13 -7.84 -17.16
C TRP A 372 -4.68 -7.52 -17.56
N GLY A 373 -3.76 -7.58 -16.60
CA GLY A 373 -2.31 -7.59 -16.85
C GLY A 373 -1.54 -6.37 -16.34
N SER A 374 -2.22 -5.33 -15.84
CA SER A 374 -1.55 -4.17 -15.24
C SER A 374 -0.54 -4.55 -14.16
N GLY A 375 0.58 -3.83 -14.14
CA GLY A 375 1.61 -3.96 -13.12
C GLY A 375 2.63 -5.09 -13.38
N GLY A 376 2.37 -6.03 -14.29
CA GLY A 376 3.25 -7.18 -14.51
C GLY A 376 3.37 -8.04 -13.25
N ASN A 377 4.58 -8.44 -12.86
CA ASN A 377 4.81 -9.38 -11.75
C ASN A 377 4.99 -8.68 -10.37
N VAL A 378 4.53 -7.43 -10.21
CA VAL A 378 4.60 -6.76 -8.91
C VAL A 378 3.77 -7.49 -7.85
N ASP A 379 4.09 -7.34 -6.57
CA ASP A 379 3.32 -7.98 -5.49
C ASP A 379 1.98 -7.28 -5.24
N TYR A 380 1.94 -5.94 -5.41
CA TYR A 380 0.74 -5.15 -5.14
C TYR A 380 0.39 -4.20 -6.28
N LEU A 381 -0.89 -4.12 -6.59
CA LEU A 381 -1.47 -3.05 -7.39
C LEU A 381 -1.97 -1.93 -6.49
N ASN A 382 -1.71 -0.69 -6.90
CA ASN A 382 -2.20 0.49 -6.21
C ASN A 382 -2.80 1.49 -7.22
N HIS A 383 -3.68 2.35 -6.72
CA HIS A 383 -4.23 3.44 -7.51
C HIS A 383 -4.45 4.65 -6.62
N TRP A 384 -4.14 5.83 -7.14
CA TRP A 384 -4.39 7.09 -6.46
C TRP A 384 -5.71 7.70 -6.88
N THR A 385 -6.44 8.28 -5.93
CA THR A 385 -7.76 8.88 -6.19
C THR A 385 -7.86 10.23 -5.52
N TYR A 386 -8.36 11.20 -6.27
CA TYR A 386 -8.85 12.47 -5.75
C TYR A 386 -10.28 12.29 -5.29
N THR A 387 -10.61 12.81 -4.11
CA THR A 387 -11.92 12.55 -3.48
C THR A 387 -13.02 13.50 -3.93
N TYR A 388 -12.72 14.55 -4.69
CA TYR A 388 -13.76 15.42 -5.22
C TYR A 388 -14.39 14.84 -6.50
N PRO A 389 -15.67 15.15 -6.77
CA PRO A 389 -16.61 15.77 -5.83
C PRO A 389 -17.16 14.79 -4.79
N ASP A 390 -16.96 13.48 -4.99
CA ASP A 390 -17.56 12.40 -4.18
C ASP A 390 -16.49 11.45 -3.59
N PRO A 391 -16.21 11.53 -2.27
CA PRO A 391 -15.13 10.78 -1.63
C PRO A 391 -15.35 9.27 -1.67
N ILE A 392 -16.60 8.80 -1.55
CA ILE A 392 -16.94 7.38 -1.63
C ILE A 392 -16.62 6.74 -3.01
N LYS A 393 -16.38 7.53 -4.06
CA LYS A 393 -15.91 7.02 -5.37
C LYS A 393 -14.55 6.36 -5.33
N ILE A 394 -13.75 6.58 -4.28
CA ILE A 394 -12.51 5.82 -4.09
C ILE A 394 -12.75 4.31 -4.07
N GLY A 395 -13.97 3.90 -3.70
CA GLY A 395 -14.41 2.52 -3.74
C GLY A 395 -14.48 1.92 -5.14
N GLN A 396 -14.81 2.72 -6.15
CA GLN A 396 -14.88 2.26 -7.55
C GLN A 396 -13.50 1.83 -8.05
N CYS A 397 -12.50 2.72 -8.00
CA CYS A 397 -11.15 2.35 -8.41
C CYS A 397 -10.53 1.25 -7.52
N ALA A 398 -10.99 1.11 -6.27
CA ALA A 398 -10.58 -0.02 -5.43
C ALA A 398 -11.18 -1.34 -5.92
N ASP A 399 -12.45 -1.35 -6.29
CA ASP A 399 -13.13 -2.53 -6.84
C ASP A 399 -12.58 -2.90 -8.24
N GLU A 400 -12.16 -1.92 -9.05
CA GLU A 400 -11.43 -2.17 -10.31
C GLU A 400 -10.07 -2.83 -10.07
N LEU A 401 -9.33 -2.45 -9.03
CA LEU A 401 -8.07 -3.10 -8.69
C LEU A 401 -8.29 -4.58 -8.36
N PHE A 402 -9.35 -4.91 -7.63
CA PHE A 402 -9.69 -6.31 -7.36
C PHE A 402 -10.06 -7.06 -8.64
N ALA A 403 -10.82 -6.44 -9.56
CA ALA A 403 -11.11 -7.02 -10.87
C ALA A 403 -9.83 -7.29 -11.68
N MET A 404 -8.87 -6.35 -11.65
CA MET A 404 -7.57 -6.47 -12.30
C MET A 404 -6.75 -7.64 -11.75
N THR A 405 -6.72 -7.83 -10.43
CA THR A 405 -5.99 -8.94 -9.79
C THR A 405 -6.54 -10.33 -10.12
N GLU A 406 -7.77 -10.45 -10.65
CA GLU A 406 -8.30 -11.76 -11.10
C GLU A 406 -7.48 -12.36 -12.26
N GLY A 407 -6.79 -11.51 -13.03
CA GLY A 407 -5.85 -11.91 -14.08
C GLY A 407 -4.51 -12.42 -13.56
N HIS A 408 -4.10 -12.01 -12.36
CA HIS A 408 -2.86 -12.44 -11.71
C HIS A 408 -3.08 -12.61 -10.19
N PRO A 409 -3.69 -13.72 -9.73
CA PRO A 409 -4.18 -13.86 -8.35
C PRO A 409 -3.14 -13.75 -7.22
N GLU A 410 -1.85 -13.82 -7.54
CA GLU A 410 -0.78 -13.58 -6.56
C GLU A 410 -0.63 -12.09 -6.21
N GLN A 411 -1.11 -11.19 -7.08
CA GLN A 411 -1.13 -9.76 -6.81
C GLN A 411 -2.17 -9.42 -5.73
N GLN A 412 -1.80 -8.50 -4.85
CA GLN A 412 -2.69 -7.95 -3.83
C GLN A 412 -2.99 -6.47 -4.09
N VAL A 413 -3.96 -5.90 -3.38
CA VAL A 413 -4.41 -4.52 -3.62
C VAL A 413 -4.03 -3.61 -2.46
N MET A 414 -3.41 -2.48 -2.76
CA MET A 414 -3.31 -1.31 -1.88
C MET A 414 -4.17 -0.17 -2.42
N LYS A 415 -4.46 0.83 -1.58
CA LYS A 415 -5.21 2.00 -2.05
C LYS A 415 -4.66 3.32 -1.53
N MET A 416 -4.43 4.25 -2.46
CA MET A 416 -3.96 5.60 -2.17
C MET A 416 -5.10 6.64 -2.16
N THR A 417 -5.09 7.52 -1.17
CA THR A 417 -5.85 8.79 -1.16
C THR A 417 -4.89 9.95 -1.45
N GLN A 418 -5.24 10.79 -2.40
CA GLN A 418 -4.53 12.06 -2.61
C GLN A 418 -4.93 13.03 -1.49
N ILE A 419 -3.97 13.48 -0.67
CA ILE A 419 -4.17 14.53 0.36
C ILE A 419 -4.33 15.92 -0.29
N ILE A 420 -4.31 15.96 -1.61
CA ILE A 420 -4.47 17.18 -2.39
C ILE A 420 -5.76 17.19 -3.18
N TRP A 421 -6.26 18.39 -3.43
CA TRP A 421 -7.20 18.69 -4.50
C TRP A 421 -6.57 19.63 -5.52
N TYR A 422 -6.95 19.45 -6.79
CA TYR A 422 -6.72 20.49 -7.78
C TYR A 422 -7.57 21.70 -7.40
N ARG A 423 -6.91 22.85 -7.24
CA ARG A 423 -7.63 24.10 -7.00
C ARG A 423 -8.65 24.35 -8.10
N SER A 424 -8.26 24.18 -9.36
CA SER A 424 -9.12 24.41 -10.53
C SER A 424 -10.42 23.59 -10.57
N LYS A 425 -10.55 22.56 -9.72
CA LYS A 425 -11.75 21.73 -9.60
C LYS A 425 -12.56 22.01 -8.33
N THR A 426 -12.03 22.80 -7.40
CA THR A 426 -12.56 22.93 -6.04
C THR A 426 -12.70 24.38 -5.58
N ALA A 427 -11.97 25.32 -6.19
CA ALA A 427 -12.10 26.75 -5.99
C ALA A 427 -11.83 27.51 -7.32
N PRO A 428 -12.53 28.62 -7.59
CA PRO A 428 -12.34 29.41 -8.79
C PRO A 428 -11.00 30.16 -8.77
N ASN A 429 -10.70 30.81 -9.90
CA ASN A 429 -9.68 31.85 -9.91
C ASN A 429 -10.01 32.93 -8.86
N LEU A 430 -8.97 33.50 -8.25
CA LEU A 430 -9.13 34.51 -7.20
C LEU A 430 -10.10 35.62 -7.63
N PRO A 431 -11.16 35.90 -6.83
CA PRO A 431 -11.95 37.10 -7.02
C PRO A 431 -11.06 38.35 -6.99
N LYS A 432 -11.39 39.36 -7.81
CA LYS A 432 -10.70 40.67 -7.77
C LYS A 432 -10.92 41.39 -6.43
N ASP A 433 -12.04 41.11 -5.78
CA ASP A 433 -12.42 41.66 -4.48
C ASP A 433 -11.90 40.77 -3.35
N ASP A 434 -10.96 41.30 -2.56
CA ASP A 434 -10.31 40.59 -1.45
C ASP A 434 -11.27 40.21 -0.31
N SER A 435 -12.41 40.90 -0.18
CA SER A 435 -13.42 40.56 0.83
C SER A 435 -14.12 39.22 0.57
N LYS A 436 -14.06 38.73 -0.68
CA LYS A 436 -14.65 37.47 -1.12
C LYS A 436 -13.68 36.29 -1.08
N LYS A 437 -12.43 36.51 -0.67
CA LYS A 437 -11.40 35.48 -0.55
C LYS A 437 -11.45 34.82 0.82
N GLY A 438 -11.41 33.49 0.85
CA GLY A 438 -11.14 32.73 2.07
C GLY A 438 -9.73 33.02 2.59
N GLN A 439 -9.46 32.77 3.88
CA GLN A 439 -8.17 33.09 4.47
C GLN A 439 -7.00 32.40 3.75
N TRP A 440 -7.14 31.09 3.45
CA TRP A 440 -6.10 30.35 2.74
C TRP A 440 -5.85 30.88 1.32
N GLU A 441 -6.85 31.46 0.66
CA GLU A 441 -6.72 32.07 -0.68
C GLU A 441 -5.91 33.36 -0.64
N LYS A 442 -5.91 34.06 0.51
CA LYS A 442 -5.08 35.23 0.78
C LYS A 442 -3.65 34.80 1.12
N ASP A 443 -3.50 33.76 1.93
CA ASP A 443 -2.19 33.25 2.37
C ASP A 443 -1.43 32.56 1.23
N TYR A 444 -2.14 31.85 0.35
CA TYR A 444 -1.57 31.06 -0.75
C TYR A 444 -2.29 31.33 -2.09
N PRO A 445 -2.21 32.57 -2.61
CA PRO A 445 -2.95 32.98 -3.80
C PRO A 445 -2.57 32.22 -5.08
N ASP A 446 -1.38 31.62 -5.12
CA ASP A 446 -0.81 30.88 -6.25
C ASP A 446 -0.92 29.35 -6.12
N ALA A 447 -1.55 28.84 -5.05
CA ALA A 447 -1.71 27.40 -4.82
C ALA A 447 -2.39 26.73 -6.02
N ARG A 448 -1.75 25.71 -6.60
CA ARG A 448 -2.36 24.85 -7.64
C ARG A 448 -2.99 23.60 -7.04
N PHE A 449 -2.37 23.10 -5.96
CA PHE A 449 -2.83 21.97 -5.19
C PHE A 449 -3.05 22.41 -3.74
N ILE A 450 -4.28 22.24 -3.28
CA ILE A 450 -4.73 22.60 -1.94
C ILE A 450 -4.98 21.32 -1.13
N THR A 451 -5.09 21.42 0.19
CA THR A 451 -5.32 20.28 1.07
C THR A 451 -6.72 19.71 0.86
N ILE A 452 -6.87 18.38 0.84
CA ILE A 452 -8.18 17.71 0.93
C ILE A 452 -8.92 18.14 2.21
N ALA A 453 -10.25 18.27 2.16
CA ALA A 453 -11.03 18.54 3.37
C ALA A 453 -10.97 17.38 4.37
N PRO A 454 -10.95 17.64 5.70
CA PRO A 454 -10.81 16.60 6.71
C PRO A 454 -11.90 15.51 6.65
N ASP A 455 -13.16 15.89 6.40
CA ASP A 455 -14.26 14.92 6.35
C ASP A 455 -14.21 14.04 5.08
N HIS A 456 -13.75 14.58 3.95
CA HIS A 456 -13.50 13.77 2.74
C HIS A 456 -12.36 12.77 2.95
N LEU A 457 -11.31 13.16 3.68
CA LEU A 457 -10.23 12.25 4.04
C LEU A 457 -10.76 11.09 4.89
N ARG A 458 -11.57 11.40 5.91
CA ARG A 458 -12.19 10.41 6.80
C ARG A 458 -13.09 9.46 6.02
N GLU A 459 -13.95 9.99 5.15
CA GLU A 459 -14.91 9.19 4.40
C GLU A 459 -14.21 8.25 3.41
N ALA A 460 -13.19 8.77 2.71
CA ALA A 460 -12.37 7.98 1.81
C ALA A 460 -11.58 6.89 2.54
N LEU A 461 -11.16 7.11 3.79
CA LEU A 461 -10.52 6.08 4.60
C LEU A 461 -11.51 4.94 4.91
N TRP A 462 -12.69 5.25 5.43
CA TRP A 462 -13.69 4.22 5.75
C TRP A 462 -14.11 3.42 4.52
N CYS A 463 -14.30 4.09 3.39
CA CYS A 463 -14.58 3.43 2.11
C CYS A 463 -13.45 2.46 1.71
N LYS A 464 -12.17 2.83 1.91
CA LYS A 464 -11.03 1.92 1.71
C LYS A 464 -11.05 0.71 2.66
N LEU A 465 -11.27 0.92 3.96
CA LEU A 465 -11.22 -0.13 4.99
C LEU A 465 -12.37 -1.15 4.85
N SER A 466 -13.50 -0.74 4.28
CA SER A 466 -14.61 -1.64 3.96
C SER A 466 -14.27 -2.70 2.89
N ARG A 467 -13.09 -2.61 2.27
CA ARG A 467 -12.56 -3.56 1.27
C ARG A 467 -11.34 -4.29 1.82
N PRO A 468 -10.99 -5.49 1.31
CA PRO A 468 -9.86 -6.28 1.80
C PRO A 468 -8.51 -5.77 1.27
N ILE A 469 -8.28 -4.46 1.31
CA ILE A 469 -6.98 -3.87 0.94
C ILE A 469 -5.88 -4.34 1.90
N LYS A 470 -4.67 -4.41 1.38
CA LYS A 470 -3.46 -4.87 2.09
C LYS A 470 -2.48 -3.74 2.41
N GLY A 471 -2.88 -2.50 2.11
CA GLY A 471 -2.10 -1.32 2.43
C GLY A 471 -2.81 -0.02 2.10
N ILE A 472 -2.48 1.01 2.86
CA ILE A 472 -3.01 2.36 2.73
C ILE A 472 -1.88 3.28 2.30
N MET A 473 -2.13 4.14 1.32
CA MET A 473 -1.13 5.11 0.88
C MET A 473 -1.74 6.51 0.81
N TYR A 474 -0.88 7.51 0.95
CA TYR A 474 -1.25 8.91 0.89
C TYR A 474 -0.21 9.70 0.09
N HIS A 475 -0.65 10.71 -0.67
CA HIS A 475 0.26 11.61 -1.38
C HIS A 475 -0.04 13.08 -1.11
N GLY A 476 1.00 13.92 -1.15
CA GLY A 476 0.91 15.37 -1.00
C GLY A 476 1.43 15.82 0.35
N TRP A 477 2.65 15.40 0.71
CA TRP A 477 3.29 15.73 1.99
C TRP A 477 3.22 17.24 2.27
N GLU A 478 3.54 18.05 1.26
CA GLU A 478 3.56 19.51 1.34
C GLU A 478 2.15 20.14 1.51
N SER A 479 1.09 19.38 1.26
CA SER A 479 -0.29 19.79 1.58
C SER A 479 -0.78 19.29 2.94
N LEU A 480 0.02 18.47 3.63
CA LEU A 480 -0.27 17.93 4.97
C LEU A 480 0.47 18.70 6.08
N VAL A 481 1.60 19.35 5.76
CA VAL A 481 2.49 19.95 6.75
C VAL A 481 2.72 21.44 6.52
N THR A 482 3.07 22.14 7.60
CA THR A 482 3.42 23.55 7.60
C THR A 482 4.75 23.80 6.86
N PRO A 483 5.00 25.03 6.35
CA PRO A 483 6.13 25.34 5.47
C PRO A 483 7.51 24.94 6.01
N GLU A 484 7.72 24.98 7.32
CA GLU A 484 8.97 24.58 7.99
C GLU A 484 9.31 23.09 7.84
N HIS A 485 8.32 22.24 7.51
CA HIS A 485 8.50 20.81 7.27
C HIS A 485 8.50 20.43 5.78
N VAL A 486 8.54 21.44 4.90
CA VAL A 486 8.57 21.25 3.44
C VAL A 486 10.03 21.22 2.95
N PHE A 487 10.38 20.20 2.19
CA PHE A 487 11.76 20.01 1.71
C PHE A 487 12.21 21.04 0.67
N ARG A 488 11.30 21.53 -0.18
CA ARG A 488 11.60 22.52 -1.24
C ARG A 488 10.34 23.28 -1.65
N PRO A 489 10.46 24.48 -2.28
CA PRO A 489 9.31 25.20 -2.82
C PRO A 489 8.42 24.30 -3.69
N SER A 490 7.12 24.36 -3.45
CA SER A 490 6.14 23.46 -4.05
C SER A 490 4.85 24.20 -4.41
N SER A 491 4.18 23.74 -5.47
CA SER A 491 2.84 24.19 -5.86
C SER A 491 1.72 23.58 -4.99
N TYR A 492 2.11 22.66 -4.11
CA TYR A 492 1.31 22.01 -3.08
C TYR A 492 1.38 22.84 -1.82
N LYS A 493 0.23 23.19 -1.24
CA LYS A 493 0.14 24.07 -0.08
C LYS A 493 -0.76 23.49 1.00
N CYS A 494 -0.26 23.44 2.23
CA CYS A 494 -1.07 23.13 3.41
C CYS A 494 -2.03 24.29 3.69
N THR A 495 -3.23 24.19 3.13
CA THR A 495 -4.31 25.20 3.20
C THR A 495 -5.38 24.84 4.22
N ASN A 496 -5.34 23.61 4.75
CA ASN A 496 -6.17 23.17 5.88
C ASN A 496 -5.36 22.23 6.80
N SER A 497 -4.87 22.75 7.93
CA SER A 497 -4.01 22.00 8.86
C SER A 497 -4.77 20.97 9.70
N GLU A 498 -6.10 21.05 9.81
CA GLU A 498 -6.92 20.07 10.53
C GLU A 498 -6.88 18.69 9.89
N THR A 499 -6.66 18.62 8.56
CA THR A 499 -6.54 17.36 7.83
C THR A 499 -5.43 16.47 8.39
N ARG A 500 -4.32 17.05 8.88
CA ARG A 500 -3.25 16.29 9.54
C ARG A 500 -3.69 15.70 10.88
N LYS A 501 -4.47 16.43 11.66
CA LYS A 501 -5.00 15.96 12.95
C LYS A 501 -5.97 14.81 12.74
N VAL A 502 -6.93 14.99 11.83
CA VAL A 502 -7.90 13.95 11.46
C VAL A 502 -7.19 12.70 10.94
N LEU A 503 -6.19 12.82 10.07
CA LEU A 503 -5.42 11.67 9.60
C LEU A 503 -4.78 10.90 10.77
N LYS A 504 -4.14 11.61 11.70
CA LYS A 504 -3.48 11.01 12.87
C LYS A 504 -4.48 10.32 13.80
N GLU A 505 -5.65 10.94 14.02
CA GLU A 505 -6.74 10.39 14.82
C GLU A 505 -7.29 9.10 14.21
N GLU A 506 -7.64 9.11 12.92
CA GLU A 506 -8.15 7.93 12.23
C GLU A 506 -7.14 6.79 12.20
N ILE A 507 -5.85 7.09 11.95
CA ILE A 507 -4.79 6.07 12.01
C ILE A 507 -4.71 5.48 13.42
N SER A 508 -4.77 6.31 14.46
CA SER A 508 -4.55 5.86 15.83
C SER A 508 -5.75 5.14 16.44
N ASN A 509 -6.96 5.57 16.11
CA ASN A 509 -8.21 5.09 16.70
C ASN A 509 -8.88 3.99 15.87
N VAL A 510 -8.62 3.94 14.55
CA VAL A 510 -9.26 2.97 13.65
C VAL A 510 -8.24 2.01 13.04
N VAL A 511 -7.24 2.54 12.33
CA VAL A 511 -6.32 1.69 11.56
C VAL A 511 -5.41 0.85 12.47
N LYS A 512 -4.85 1.43 13.54
CA LYS A 512 -3.99 0.67 14.47
C LYS A 512 -4.76 -0.44 15.21
N PRO A 513 -5.94 -0.18 15.81
CA PRO A 513 -6.66 -1.22 16.55
C PRO A 513 -7.22 -2.34 15.66
N LEU A 514 -7.69 -2.00 14.46
CA LEU A 514 -8.37 -2.96 13.59
C LEU A 514 -7.46 -3.54 12.49
N GLY A 515 -6.33 -2.89 12.19
CA GLY A 515 -5.50 -3.19 11.03
C GLY A 515 -5.08 -4.65 10.93
N SER A 516 -4.64 -5.26 12.03
CA SER A 516 -4.20 -6.66 12.07
C SER A 516 -5.33 -7.66 11.78
N MET A 517 -6.57 -7.32 12.16
CA MET A 517 -7.76 -8.10 11.79
C MET A 517 -8.14 -7.83 10.33
N LEU A 518 -8.15 -6.57 9.89
CA LEU A 518 -8.52 -6.16 8.52
C LEU A 518 -7.59 -6.75 7.46
N MET A 519 -6.31 -6.91 7.76
CA MET A 519 -5.32 -7.55 6.87
C MET A 519 -5.60 -9.04 6.63
N GLN A 520 -6.37 -9.69 7.50
CA GLN A 520 -6.70 -11.12 7.42
C GLN A 520 -8.12 -11.36 6.90
N LEU A 521 -9.02 -10.40 7.10
CA LEU A 521 -10.43 -10.51 6.72
C LEU A 521 -10.58 -10.52 5.17
N PRO A 522 -11.31 -11.47 4.55
CA PRO A 522 -11.59 -11.42 3.11
C PRO A 522 -12.77 -10.48 2.78
N ASP A 523 -13.13 -10.40 1.49
CA ASP A 523 -14.38 -9.75 1.07
C ASP A 523 -15.59 -10.67 1.25
N TRP A 524 -16.79 -10.11 1.19
CA TRP A 524 -18.01 -10.90 1.01
C TRP A 524 -18.17 -11.34 -0.44
N LEU A 525 -18.61 -12.58 -0.66
CA LEU A 525 -18.96 -13.07 -1.99
C LEU A 525 -20.33 -12.49 -2.41
N THR A 526 -20.31 -11.29 -2.98
CA THR A 526 -21.51 -10.63 -3.51
C THR A 526 -22.10 -11.36 -4.72
N ASP A 527 -23.43 -11.24 -4.86
CA ASP A 527 -24.21 -11.74 -5.99
C ASP A 527 -24.62 -10.63 -6.99
N VAL A 528 -23.99 -9.46 -6.91
CA VAL A 528 -24.18 -8.34 -7.84
C VAL A 528 -22.89 -8.09 -8.63
N GLY A 529 -22.92 -8.31 -9.95
CA GLY A 529 -21.82 -8.01 -10.86
C GLY A 529 -22.01 -6.65 -11.56
N LEU A 530 -20.93 -5.92 -11.79
CA LEU A 530 -20.90 -4.73 -12.66
C LEU A 530 -19.88 -5.00 -13.78
N LEU A 531 -20.34 -5.15 -15.01
CA LEU A 531 -19.47 -5.41 -16.15
C LEU A 531 -18.90 -4.11 -16.70
N GLU A 532 -17.57 -4.04 -16.77
CA GLU A 532 -16.86 -3.04 -17.58
C GLU A 532 -16.31 -3.70 -18.84
N SER A 533 -16.82 -3.29 -20.00
CA SER A 533 -16.51 -3.91 -21.30
C SER A 533 -15.30 -3.26 -21.98
N PHE A 534 -14.20 -4.01 -22.10
CA PHE A 534 -13.03 -3.61 -22.89
C PHE A 534 -13.42 -3.29 -24.35
N THR A 535 -14.26 -4.12 -24.97
CA THR A 535 -14.70 -3.93 -26.36
C THR A 535 -15.45 -2.61 -26.54
N SER A 536 -16.36 -2.28 -25.62
CA SER A 536 -17.09 -1.00 -25.65
C SER A 536 -16.15 0.19 -25.40
N GLN A 537 -15.15 0.04 -24.54
CA GLN A 537 -14.13 1.08 -24.32
C GLN A 537 -13.33 1.39 -25.58
N MET A 538 -12.96 0.37 -26.36
CA MET A 538 -12.20 0.56 -27.60
C MET A 538 -13.07 1.13 -28.73
N LEU A 539 -14.28 0.60 -28.94
CA LEU A 539 -15.11 1.00 -30.08
C LEU A 539 -15.88 2.30 -29.85
N TYR A 540 -16.33 2.54 -28.62
CA TYR A 540 -17.24 3.64 -28.28
C TYR A 540 -16.66 4.62 -27.25
N ARG A 541 -15.36 4.51 -26.95
CA ARG A 541 -14.63 5.43 -26.06
C ARG A 541 -15.26 5.53 -24.66
N ARG A 542 -15.74 4.39 -24.17
CA ARG A 542 -16.32 4.22 -22.83
C ARG A 542 -15.23 4.04 -21.77
N GLY A 543 -15.63 3.83 -20.51
CA GLY A 543 -14.74 3.44 -19.41
C GLY A 543 -14.35 4.58 -18.48
N SER A 544 -13.97 4.19 -17.26
CA SER A 544 -13.52 5.11 -16.20
C SER A 544 -12.08 5.59 -16.43
N TYR A 545 -11.20 4.72 -16.94
CA TYR A 545 -9.73 4.89 -16.92
C TYR A 545 -9.19 5.27 -15.53
N GLY A 546 -9.77 4.72 -14.46
CA GLY A 546 -9.42 5.05 -13.08
C GLY A 546 -9.78 6.50 -12.71
N TRP A 547 -10.63 7.16 -13.49
CA TRP A 547 -11.21 8.44 -13.17
C TRP A 547 -12.66 8.27 -12.74
N GLY A 548 -12.97 8.72 -11.53
CA GLY A 548 -14.33 8.66 -10.97
C GLY A 548 -15.30 9.68 -11.59
N ILE A 549 -15.28 9.93 -12.91
CA ILE A 549 -16.20 10.87 -13.57
C ILE A 549 -16.99 10.25 -14.73
N SER A 550 -16.76 8.97 -15.03
CA SER A 550 -17.50 8.27 -16.09
C SER A 550 -18.87 7.79 -15.61
N TRP A 551 -19.71 7.36 -16.55
CA TRP A 551 -21.02 6.81 -16.25
C TRP A 551 -20.95 5.48 -15.48
N GLU A 552 -19.95 4.65 -15.77
CA GLU A 552 -19.68 3.41 -15.03
C GLU A 552 -19.39 3.71 -13.54
N ALA A 553 -18.62 4.78 -13.28
CA ALA A 553 -18.34 5.23 -11.91
C ALA A 553 -19.58 5.81 -11.21
N ASP A 554 -20.47 6.48 -11.93
CA ASP A 554 -21.74 6.97 -11.39
C ASP A 554 -22.73 5.82 -11.14
N MET A 555 -22.75 4.79 -12.00
CA MET A 555 -23.53 3.57 -11.75
C MET A 555 -23.00 2.81 -10.53
N HIS A 556 -21.68 2.74 -10.34
CA HIS A 556 -21.11 2.17 -9.11
C HIS A 556 -21.59 2.92 -7.84
N LEU A 557 -21.70 4.25 -7.88
CA LEU A 557 -22.29 5.04 -6.80
C LEU A 557 -23.79 4.74 -6.59
N ILE A 558 -24.56 4.70 -7.67
CA ILE A 558 -25.99 4.40 -7.63
C ILE A 558 -26.24 3.05 -6.94
N LEU A 559 -25.42 2.03 -7.25
CA LEU A 559 -25.52 0.73 -6.61
C LEU A 559 -25.19 0.79 -5.11
N GLN A 560 -24.15 1.53 -4.72
CA GLN A 560 -23.81 1.72 -3.31
C GLN A 560 -24.94 2.41 -2.53
N TRP A 561 -25.48 3.54 -3.03
CA TRP A 561 -26.63 4.22 -2.42
C TRP A 561 -27.90 3.36 -2.44
N ALA A 562 -28.01 2.41 -3.38
CA ALA A 562 -29.10 1.44 -3.41
C ALA A 562 -28.94 0.31 -2.37
N ALA A 563 -27.93 0.35 -1.50
CA ALA A 563 -27.51 -0.73 -0.61
C ALA A 563 -27.28 -2.06 -1.37
N LEU A 564 -26.58 -1.96 -2.51
CA LEU A 564 -26.00 -3.07 -3.25
C LEU A 564 -24.48 -2.98 -3.13
N GLN A 565 -23.82 -4.13 -3.10
CA GLN A 565 -22.36 -4.21 -3.11
C GLN A 565 -21.92 -4.79 -4.46
N PRO A 566 -21.64 -3.96 -5.47
CA PRO A 566 -21.21 -4.47 -6.77
C PRO A 566 -19.79 -5.07 -6.69
N ARG A 567 -19.58 -6.14 -7.44
CA ARG A 567 -18.25 -6.61 -7.85
C ARG A 567 -18.02 -6.23 -9.30
N ILE A 568 -17.02 -5.39 -9.54
CA ILE A 568 -16.59 -5.06 -10.90
C ILE A 568 -15.98 -6.33 -11.52
N ILE A 569 -16.37 -6.63 -12.74
CA ILE A 569 -15.88 -7.75 -13.54
C ILE A 569 -15.58 -7.28 -14.96
N TYR A 570 -14.63 -7.93 -15.61
CA TYR A 570 -14.28 -7.66 -17.01
C TYR A 570 -14.85 -8.74 -17.93
N GLU A 571 -14.78 -8.52 -19.24
CA GLU A 571 -15.16 -9.54 -20.23
C GLU A 571 -14.41 -10.86 -20.00
N GLU A 572 -13.12 -10.78 -19.65
CA GLU A 572 -12.29 -11.94 -19.32
C GLU A 572 -12.79 -12.68 -18.07
N SER A 573 -13.28 -11.95 -17.06
CA SER A 573 -13.92 -12.55 -15.89
C SER A 573 -15.18 -13.33 -16.29
N VAL A 574 -15.99 -12.79 -17.20
CA VAL A 574 -17.20 -13.49 -17.71
C VAL A 574 -16.81 -14.76 -18.45
N LEU A 575 -15.80 -14.69 -19.32
CA LEU A 575 -15.33 -15.84 -20.10
C LEU A 575 -14.74 -16.93 -19.21
N LYS A 576 -13.85 -16.57 -18.28
CA LYS A 576 -13.11 -17.49 -17.39
C LYS A 576 -13.98 -18.07 -16.27
N ASN A 577 -14.71 -17.21 -15.57
CA ASN A 577 -15.40 -17.58 -14.33
C ASN A 577 -16.92 -17.76 -14.50
N GLY A 578 -17.49 -17.34 -15.63
CA GLY A 578 -18.94 -17.33 -15.84
C GLY A 578 -19.68 -16.35 -14.94
N LEU A 579 -21.01 -16.48 -14.93
CA LEU A 579 -21.91 -15.59 -14.18
C LEU A 579 -22.69 -16.31 -13.08
N ASP A 580 -22.34 -17.57 -12.77
CA ASP A 580 -23.18 -18.44 -11.96
C ASP A 580 -23.43 -17.97 -10.53
N LYS A 581 -22.45 -17.28 -9.96
CA LYS A 581 -22.51 -16.71 -8.61
C LYS A 581 -23.40 -15.47 -8.50
N PHE A 582 -23.73 -14.83 -9.62
CA PHE A 582 -24.49 -13.59 -9.62
C PHE A 582 -25.99 -13.85 -9.74
N LYS A 583 -26.77 -12.91 -9.21
CA LYS A 583 -28.22 -12.77 -9.43
C LYS A 583 -28.54 -11.52 -10.23
N ILE A 584 -27.70 -10.50 -10.12
CA ILE A 584 -27.83 -9.23 -10.85
C ILE A 584 -26.54 -9.00 -11.63
N LEU A 585 -26.67 -8.66 -12.92
CA LEU A 585 -25.60 -8.16 -13.76
C LEU A 585 -25.93 -6.74 -14.21
N VAL A 586 -25.11 -5.77 -13.83
CA VAL A 586 -25.21 -4.37 -14.22
C VAL A 586 -24.24 -4.09 -15.37
N MET A 587 -24.72 -3.50 -16.46
CA MET A 587 -23.99 -3.37 -17.71
C MET A 587 -23.99 -1.90 -18.20
N PRO A 588 -23.32 -0.98 -17.48
CA PRO A 588 -23.22 0.40 -17.95
C PRO A 588 -22.34 0.48 -19.21
N ASN A 589 -22.74 1.28 -20.20
CA ASN A 589 -21.99 1.54 -21.44
C ASN A 589 -21.46 0.26 -22.14
N CYS A 590 -22.25 -0.82 -22.13
CA CYS A 590 -21.93 -2.05 -22.83
C CYS A 590 -22.47 -2.00 -24.28
N ASP A 591 -21.99 -1.03 -25.05
CA ASP A 591 -22.41 -0.76 -26.43
C ASP A 591 -22.13 -1.92 -27.40
N ALA A 592 -21.02 -2.63 -27.18
CA ALA A 592 -20.57 -3.75 -28.00
C ALA A 592 -19.89 -4.81 -27.15
N LEU A 593 -20.06 -6.08 -27.55
CA LEU A 593 -19.54 -7.22 -26.81
C LEU A 593 -18.94 -8.28 -27.76
N PRO A 594 -17.95 -9.05 -27.28
CA PRO A 594 -17.56 -10.31 -27.92
C PRO A 594 -18.71 -11.32 -27.91
N GLU A 595 -18.78 -12.16 -28.94
CA GLU A 595 -19.88 -13.11 -29.15
C GLU A 595 -20.04 -14.08 -27.97
N ASN A 596 -18.95 -14.61 -27.41
CA ASN A 596 -19.04 -15.54 -26.29
C ASN A 596 -19.43 -14.87 -24.96
N VAL A 597 -19.07 -13.60 -24.77
CA VAL A 597 -19.54 -12.81 -23.61
C VAL A 597 -21.04 -12.59 -23.72
N TYR A 598 -21.51 -12.15 -24.89
CA TYR A 598 -22.93 -11.99 -25.19
C TYR A 598 -23.73 -13.27 -24.93
N LYS A 599 -23.28 -14.43 -25.42
CA LYS A 599 -23.95 -15.73 -25.19
C LYS A 599 -24.07 -16.05 -23.70
N LYS A 600 -23.00 -15.87 -22.92
CA LYS A 600 -23.02 -16.12 -21.47
C LYS A 600 -24.01 -15.21 -20.74
N ILE A 601 -24.18 -13.96 -21.19
CA ILE A 601 -25.14 -13.02 -20.62
C ILE A 601 -26.58 -13.45 -20.94
N LEU A 602 -26.86 -13.87 -22.18
CA LEU A 602 -28.17 -14.41 -22.52
C LEU A 602 -28.50 -15.68 -21.72
N ASP A 603 -27.54 -16.58 -21.57
CA ASP A 603 -27.73 -17.80 -20.76
C ASP A 603 -28.00 -17.45 -19.30
N PHE A 604 -27.30 -16.46 -18.75
CA PHE A 604 -27.54 -15.92 -17.40
C PHE A 604 -28.95 -15.35 -17.25
N GLN A 605 -29.42 -14.54 -18.20
CA GLN A 605 -30.75 -13.95 -18.15
C GLN A 605 -31.84 -15.02 -18.30
N LYS A 606 -31.65 -15.98 -19.22
CA LYS A 606 -32.59 -17.08 -19.50
C LYS A 606 -32.85 -17.97 -18.29
N ARG A 607 -31.88 -18.13 -17.38
CA ARG A 607 -32.01 -18.89 -16.13
C ARG A 607 -32.45 -18.06 -14.93
N GLY A 608 -32.94 -16.83 -15.16
CA GLY A 608 -33.53 -15.95 -14.13
C GLY A 608 -32.56 -14.95 -13.51
N GLY A 609 -31.37 -14.75 -14.09
CA GLY A 609 -30.52 -13.62 -13.75
C GLY A 609 -31.14 -12.30 -14.21
N ILE A 610 -30.98 -11.23 -13.42
CA ILE A 610 -31.53 -9.90 -13.74
C ILE A 610 -30.45 -9.08 -14.43
N VAL A 611 -30.72 -8.60 -15.64
CA VAL A 611 -29.86 -7.69 -16.40
C VAL A 611 -30.34 -6.26 -16.22
N ILE A 612 -29.46 -5.42 -15.68
CA ILE A 612 -29.67 -3.98 -15.53
C ILE A 612 -28.71 -3.29 -16.48
N ALA A 613 -29.20 -2.44 -17.36
CA ALA A 613 -28.35 -1.73 -18.30
C ALA A 613 -28.84 -0.30 -18.54
N ASP A 614 -28.07 0.45 -19.32
CA ASP A 614 -28.51 1.75 -19.82
C ASP A 614 -28.86 1.69 -21.31
N SER A 615 -29.40 2.80 -21.82
CA SER A 615 -29.85 2.92 -23.20
C SER A 615 -28.74 2.83 -24.27
N ASN A 616 -27.46 2.70 -23.89
CA ASN A 616 -26.36 2.45 -24.82
C ASN A 616 -26.12 0.95 -25.07
N LEU A 617 -26.74 0.05 -24.30
CA LEU A 617 -26.56 -1.39 -24.41
C LEU A 617 -26.63 -1.88 -25.87
N THR A 618 -25.80 -2.87 -26.23
CA THR A 618 -25.90 -3.58 -27.50
C THR A 618 -27.36 -3.94 -27.82
N PRO A 619 -27.87 -3.68 -29.05
CA PRO A 619 -29.23 -4.03 -29.44
C PRO A 619 -29.54 -5.54 -29.40
N ALA A 620 -28.52 -6.38 -29.20
CA ALA A 620 -28.68 -7.83 -29.11
C ALA A 620 -29.23 -8.31 -27.75
N ILE A 621 -29.21 -7.46 -26.72
CA ILE A 621 -29.69 -7.79 -25.36
C ILE A 621 -30.81 -6.82 -24.99
N VAL A 622 -31.89 -7.34 -24.39
CA VAL A 622 -32.95 -6.52 -23.81
C VAL A 622 -32.79 -6.54 -22.28
N PRO A 623 -32.56 -5.40 -21.62
CA PRO A 623 -32.39 -5.38 -20.17
C PRO A 623 -33.74 -5.56 -19.45
N ASP A 624 -33.72 -6.15 -18.26
CA ASP A 624 -34.88 -6.24 -17.37
C ASP A 624 -35.20 -4.89 -16.71
N ILE A 625 -34.15 -4.11 -16.42
CA ILE A 625 -34.24 -2.73 -15.92
C ILE A 625 -33.34 -1.84 -16.79
N GLU A 626 -33.92 -0.82 -17.40
CA GLU A 626 -33.20 0.15 -18.22
C GLU A 626 -33.07 1.51 -17.52
N PHE A 627 -31.88 2.11 -17.59
CA PHE A 627 -31.63 3.49 -17.21
C PHE A 627 -31.29 4.38 -18.41
N LYS A 628 -31.64 5.66 -18.31
CA LYS A 628 -31.07 6.67 -19.19
C LYS A 628 -29.80 7.23 -18.56
N PRO A 629 -28.64 7.20 -19.25
CA PRO A 629 -27.43 7.86 -18.75
C PRO A 629 -27.68 9.33 -18.47
N ILE A 630 -27.17 9.83 -17.36
CA ILE A 630 -27.20 11.26 -17.03
C ILE A 630 -25.78 11.84 -17.04
N TYR A 631 -25.69 13.10 -17.48
CA TYR A 631 -24.44 13.86 -17.45
C TYR A 631 -24.44 14.79 -16.24
N ARG A 632 -23.29 14.88 -15.57
CA ARG A 632 -23.07 15.78 -14.44
C ARG A 632 -23.12 17.25 -14.87
N THR A 633 -23.66 18.09 -14.00
CA THR A 633 -23.97 19.51 -14.25
C THR A 633 -22.93 20.47 -13.66
N ASP A 634 -21.79 19.94 -13.19
CA ASP A 634 -20.78 20.62 -12.37
C ASP A 634 -21.32 21.19 -11.04
N ASN A 635 -22.54 20.84 -10.67
CA ASN A 635 -23.13 21.14 -9.37
C ASN A 635 -23.23 19.86 -8.54
N PRO A 636 -22.31 19.65 -7.56
CA PRO A 636 -22.22 18.38 -6.84
C PRO A 636 -23.47 18.05 -6.05
N LYS A 637 -24.25 19.04 -5.59
CA LYS A 637 -25.50 18.81 -4.87
C LYS A 637 -26.57 18.25 -5.80
N ILE A 638 -26.80 18.94 -6.93
CA ILE A 638 -27.80 18.51 -7.93
C ILE A 638 -27.43 17.14 -8.50
N ASP A 639 -26.15 16.94 -8.81
CA ASP A 639 -25.66 15.67 -9.36
C ASP A 639 -25.87 14.51 -8.37
N LYS A 640 -25.51 14.71 -7.09
CA LYS A 640 -25.75 13.71 -6.04
C LYS A 640 -27.25 13.41 -5.88
N GLU A 641 -28.10 14.43 -5.78
CA GLU A 641 -29.55 14.27 -5.65
C GLU A 641 -30.15 13.49 -6.84
N ASN A 642 -29.68 13.75 -8.07
CA ASN A 642 -30.16 13.05 -9.26
C ASN A 642 -29.73 11.59 -9.29
N LEU A 643 -28.48 11.28 -8.92
CA LEU A 643 -28.01 9.90 -8.83
C LEU A 643 -28.71 9.13 -7.69
N GLN A 644 -28.95 9.76 -6.54
CA GLN A 644 -29.71 9.15 -5.44
C GLN A 644 -31.18 8.87 -5.82
N LYS A 645 -31.80 9.68 -6.67
CA LYS A 645 -33.13 9.36 -7.24
C LYS A 645 -33.10 8.09 -8.09
N LEU A 646 -32.04 7.88 -8.88
CA LEU A 646 -31.85 6.64 -9.63
C LEU A 646 -31.65 5.45 -8.70
N ALA A 647 -30.89 5.61 -7.61
CA ALA A 647 -30.71 4.58 -6.59
C ALA A 647 -32.05 4.22 -5.91
N ALA A 648 -32.87 5.19 -5.55
CA ALA A 648 -34.21 4.98 -4.97
C ALA A 648 -35.14 4.23 -5.95
N SER A 649 -35.13 4.63 -7.23
CA SER A 649 -35.89 3.94 -8.28
C SER A 649 -35.43 2.50 -8.44
N LEU A 650 -34.11 2.26 -8.47
CA LEU A 650 -33.55 0.92 -8.56
C LEU A 650 -33.96 0.04 -7.38
N ARG A 651 -33.91 0.57 -6.15
CA ARG A 651 -34.36 -0.14 -4.94
C ARG A 651 -35.81 -0.59 -5.07
N THR A 652 -36.68 0.30 -5.55
CA THR A 652 -38.11 0.03 -5.74
C THR A 652 -38.31 -1.11 -6.75
N GLN A 653 -37.68 -1.02 -7.92
CA GLN A 653 -37.80 -2.03 -8.98
C GLN A 653 -37.27 -3.41 -8.57
N LEU A 654 -36.32 -3.47 -7.63
CA LEU A 654 -35.76 -4.73 -7.13
C LEU A 654 -36.52 -5.36 -5.96
N THR A 655 -37.49 -4.66 -5.35
CA THR A 655 -38.07 -5.04 -4.05
C THR A 655 -38.67 -6.45 -4.05
N ASP A 656 -39.39 -6.82 -5.11
CA ASP A 656 -40.09 -8.11 -5.18
C ASP A 656 -39.27 -9.23 -5.83
N VAL A 657 -38.16 -8.88 -6.48
CA VAL A 657 -37.36 -9.81 -7.31
C VAL A 657 -35.97 -10.12 -6.75
N TYR A 658 -35.47 -9.30 -5.82
CA TYR A 658 -34.15 -9.47 -5.23
C TYR A 658 -34.18 -9.36 -3.70
N ARG A 659 -33.55 -10.33 -3.03
CA ARG A 659 -33.48 -10.41 -1.57
C ARG A 659 -32.12 -9.92 -1.07
N ARG A 660 -32.12 -8.81 -0.33
CA ARG A 660 -30.91 -8.20 0.23
C ARG A 660 -30.37 -8.97 1.43
N MET A 661 -29.05 -8.99 1.56
CA MET A 661 -28.35 -9.52 2.74
C MET A 661 -28.26 -8.48 3.86
N PHE A 662 -28.17 -7.20 3.51
CA PHE A 662 -28.09 -6.09 4.44
C PHE A 662 -28.77 -4.85 3.85
N ASP A 663 -29.09 -3.87 4.69
CA ASP A 663 -29.71 -2.62 4.27
C ASP A 663 -29.46 -1.46 5.25
N SER A 664 -29.74 -0.24 4.79
CA SER A 664 -29.79 1.00 5.57
C SER A 664 -31.08 1.74 5.24
N ASP A 665 -31.78 2.27 6.25
CA ASP A 665 -32.95 3.13 6.05
C ASP A 665 -32.59 4.58 5.66
N ASN A 666 -31.30 4.93 5.72
CA ASN A 666 -30.76 6.22 5.31
C ASN A 666 -29.77 6.04 4.16
N MET A 667 -30.10 6.63 3.00
CA MET A 667 -29.33 6.48 1.77
C MET A 667 -27.92 7.10 1.84
N ASP A 668 -27.70 8.08 2.73
CA ASP A 668 -26.37 8.65 2.96
C ASP A 668 -25.50 7.82 3.92
N VAL A 669 -26.07 6.80 4.58
CA VAL A 669 -25.32 5.80 5.33
C VAL A 669 -25.18 4.57 4.46
N VAL A 670 -24.01 4.41 3.85
CA VAL A 670 -23.75 3.39 2.81
C VAL A 670 -23.14 2.14 3.44
N PRO A 671 -23.87 1.00 3.52
CA PRO A 671 -23.36 -0.23 4.09
C PRO A 671 -22.53 -1.06 3.08
N ARG A 672 -21.54 -1.80 3.59
CA ARG A 672 -20.78 -2.83 2.84
C ARG A 672 -20.42 -4.00 3.75
N LEU A 673 -20.53 -5.23 3.25
CA LEU A 673 -20.27 -6.44 4.01
C LEU A 673 -18.89 -7.03 3.66
N ARG A 674 -18.18 -7.51 4.69
CA ARG A 674 -17.09 -8.50 4.60
C ARG A 674 -17.48 -9.73 5.40
N GLN A 675 -16.88 -10.87 5.09
CA GLN A 675 -17.24 -12.14 5.71
C GLN A 675 -16.00 -12.99 5.99
N TYR A 676 -16.02 -13.73 7.09
CA TYR A 676 -15.10 -14.83 7.36
C TYR A 676 -15.89 -15.98 8.01
N ASN A 677 -15.86 -17.17 7.41
CA ASN A 677 -16.76 -18.27 7.76
C ASN A 677 -18.23 -17.78 7.85
N ASN A 678 -18.90 -18.00 8.98
CA ASN A 678 -20.27 -17.54 9.21
C ASN A 678 -20.35 -16.15 9.87
N ALA A 679 -19.20 -15.55 10.24
CA ALA A 679 -19.16 -14.23 10.83
C ALA A 679 -19.22 -13.13 9.77
N TYR A 680 -20.10 -12.15 9.99
CA TYR A 680 -20.24 -10.98 9.12
C TYR A 680 -19.65 -9.73 9.76
N TYR A 681 -19.10 -8.87 8.91
CA TYR A 681 -18.52 -7.58 9.28
C TYR A 681 -19.21 -6.51 8.44
N LEU A 682 -20.22 -5.86 9.01
CA LEU A 682 -20.95 -4.80 8.32
C LEU A 682 -20.23 -3.48 8.55
N PHE A 683 -19.68 -2.90 7.50
CA PHE A 683 -19.17 -1.54 7.48
C PHE A 683 -20.31 -0.60 7.11
N ALA A 684 -20.29 0.63 7.63
CA ALA A 684 -21.11 1.72 7.13
C ALA A 684 -20.27 2.99 6.99
N VAL A 685 -20.48 3.73 5.90
CA VAL A 685 -19.80 5.00 5.61
C VAL A 685 -20.84 6.11 5.55
N ASN A 686 -20.58 7.23 6.21
CA ASN A 686 -21.44 8.41 6.20
C ASN A 686 -21.02 9.37 5.07
N ASP A 687 -21.79 9.39 3.99
CA ASP A 687 -21.64 10.28 2.84
C ASP A 687 -22.57 11.52 2.94
N TYR A 688 -23.17 11.79 4.10
CA TYR A 688 -24.00 12.99 4.28
C TYR A 688 -23.13 14.24 4.38
N ARG A 689 -23.28 15.15 3.40
CA ARG A 689 -22.39 16.29 3.19
C ARG A 689 -23.14 17.56 2.81
N THR A 690 -22.52 18.69 3.09
CA THR A 690 -22.96 20.03 2.69
C THR A 690 -21.76 20.91 2.33
N TYR A 691 -22.03 22.15 1.93
CA TYR A 691 -21.02 23.16 1.69
C TYR A 691 -20.52 23.73 3.03
N GLY A 692 -19.21 23.75 3.23
CA GLY A 692 -18.55 24.34 4.40
C GLY A 692 -17.90 25.70 4.12
N ASP A 693 -17.08 26.12 5.08
CA ASP A 693 -16.40 27.42 5.06
C ASP A 693 -14.96 27.35 4.50
N TYR A 694 -14.53 26.17 4.04
CA TYR A 694 -13.18 25.99 3.50
C TYR A 694 -13.15 26.29 2.00
N VAL A 695 -13.94 25.56 1.22
CA VAL A 695 -14.13 25.76 -0.23
C VAL A 695 -15.60 25.79 -0.65
N GLY A 696 -16.52 25.46 0.26
CA GLY A 696 -17.94 25.29 -0.02
C GLY A 696 -18.65 26.58 -0.45
N GLN A 697 -18.11 27.75 -0.10
CA GLN A 697 -18.55 29.04 -0.62
C GLN A 697 -18.55 29.11 -2.15
N HIS A 698 -17.71 28.31 -2.81
CA HIS A 698 -17.59 28.25 -4.27
C HIS A 698 -18.59 27.31 -4.93
N ARG A 699 -19.30 26.49 -4.15
CA ARG A 699 -20.32 25.52 -4.59
C ARG A 699 -19.83 24.41 -5.53
N LEU A 700 -18.53 24.27 -5.76
CA LEU A 700 -17.93 23.25 -6.63
C LEU A 700 -17.79 21.88 -5.96
N VAL A 701 -17.69 21.83 -4.62
CA VAL A 701 -17.61 20.59 -3.82
C VAL A 701 -18.39 20.79 -2.53
N MET A 702 -19.10 19.75 -2.08
CA MET A 702 -19.66 19.66 -0.73
C MET A 702 -18.61 19.04 0.18
N GLU A 703 -17.79 19.87 0.83
CA GLU A 703 -16.59 19.45 1.57
C GLU A 703 -16.83 19.14 3.05
N LYS A 704 -17.93 19.61 3.61
CA LYS A 704 -18.25 19.47 5.04
C LYS A 704 -19.18 18.28 5.25
N GLY A 705 -18.73 17.30 6.02
CA GLY A 705 -19.58 16.21 6.47
C GLY A 705 -20.59 16.68 7.51
N LEU A 706 -21.71 15.97 7.61
CA LEU A 706 -22.72 16.15 8.66
C LEU A 706 -22.91 14.81 9.40
N PRO A 707 -23.24 14.82 10.71
CA PRO A 707 -23.53 13.59 11.41
C PRO A 707 -24.77 12.91 10.83
N SER A 708 -24.78 11.58 10.82
CA SER A 708 -25.90 10.78 10.31
C SER A 708 -26.35 9.74 11.32
N LYS A 709 -27.64 9.43 11.26
CA LYS A 709 -28.28 8.34 11.99
C LYS A 709 -28.98 7.43 11.00
N ALA A 710 -28.87 6.13 11.20
CA ALA A 710 -29.53 5.12 10.39
C ALA A 710 -29.89 3.89 11.23
N VAL A 711 -30.94 3.18 10.85
CA VAL A 711 -31.16 1.79 11.24
C VAL A 711 -30.51 0.90 10.19
N LEU A 712 -29.47 0.18 10.62
CA LEU A 712 -28.84 -0.86 9.81
C LEU A 712 -29.57 -2.17 10.02
N SER A 713 -29.62 -2.98 8.97
CA SER A 713 -30.18 -4.33 9.04
C SER A 713 -29.28 -5.35 8.35
N VAL A 714 -29.24 -6.55 8.91
CA VAL A 714 -28.56 -7.72 8.31
C VAL A 714 -29.46 -8.94 8.44
N ARG A 715 -29.49 -9.76 7.41
CA ARG A 715 -30.27 -10.99 7.41
C ARG A 715 -29.57 -12.05 8.26
N SER A 716 -30.00 -12.18 9.51
CA SER A 716 -29.51 -13.17 10.48
C SER A 716 -30.58 -13.40 11.56
N GLU A 717 -30.60 -14.59 12.15
CA GLU A 717 -31.58 -15.00 13.15
C GLU A 717 -30.95 -14.90 14.56
N ASN A 718 -31.37 -13.88 15.33
CA ASN A 718 -30.89 -13.60 16.70
C ASN A 718 -29.36 -13.56 16.89
N PRO A 719 -28.61 -12.80 16.07
CA PRO A 719 -27.17 -12.71 16.22
C PRO A 719 -26.75 -11.89 17.45
N ALA A 720 -25.50 -12.07 17.88
CA ALA A 720 -24.79 -11.10 18.71
C ALA A 720 -24.06 -10.09 17.82
N VAL A 721 -24.29 -8.80 18.04
CA VAL A 721 -23.66 -7.71 17.28
C VAL A 721 -22.73 -6.91 18.18
N TYR A 722 -21.53 -6.60 17.71
CA TYR A 722 -20.49 -5.87 18.43
C TYR A 722 -19.98 -4.71 17.59
N ASP A 723 -19.89 -3.54 18.21
CA ASP A 723 -19.27 -2.36 17.61
C ASP A 723 -17.76 -2.40 17.87
N LEU A 724 -16.97 -2.53 16.81
CA LEU A 724 -15.52 -2.72 16.93
C LEU A 724 -14.76 -1.42 17.19
N THR A 725 -15.39 -0.25 17.04
CA THR A 725 -14.74 1.05 17.27
C THR A 725 -14.88 1.53 18.71
N VAL A 726 -15.98 1.16 19.38
CA VAL A 726 -16.21 1.47 20.80
C VAL A 726 -16.11 0.24 21.72
N HIS A 727 -15.82 -0.94 21.15
CA HIS A 727 -15.52 -2.19 21.87
C HIS A 727 -16.64 -2.65 22.80
N ARG A 728 -17.87 -2.74 22.27
CA ARG A 728 -19.03 -3.19 23.07
C ARG A 728 -20.05 -3.97 22.24
N LYS A 729 -20.82 -4.81 22.93
CA LYS A 729 -22.05 -5.42 22.39
C LYS A 729 -23.09 -4.33 22.12
N VAL A 730 -23.84 -4.49 21.04
CA VAL A 730 -24.92 -3.60 20.60
C VAL A 730 -26.27 -4.27 20.86
N ASP A 731 -27.22 -3.49 21.37
CA ASP A 731 -28.60 -3.94 21.50
C ASP A 731 -29.26 -4.00 20.12
N ILE A 732 -29.88 -5.14 19.81
CA ILE A 732 -30.54 -5.37 18.53
C ILE A 732 -32.04 -5.63 18.73
N SER A 733 -32.79 -5.39 17.66
CA SER A 733 -34.17 -5.87 17.50
C SER A 733 -34.23 -6.87 16.36
N GLN A 734 -35.16 -7.82 16.44
CA GLN A 734 -35.42 -8.80 15.39
C GLN A 734 -36.70 -8.42 14.64
N ASP A 735 -36.63 -8.34 13.32
CA ASP A 735 -37.77 -8.13 12.43
C ASP A 735 -37.78 -9.21 11.34
N GLY A 736 -38.60 -10.25 11.54
CA GLY A 736 -38.59 -11.44 10.71
C GLY A 736 -37.19 -12.07 10.68
N LYS A 737 -36.54 -12.09 9.51
CA LYS A 737 -35.18 -12.64 9.30
C LYS A 737 -34.07 -11.59 9.42
N PHE A 738 -34.38 -10.38 9.85
CA PHE A 738 -33.42 -9.29 9.94
C PHE A 738 -33.15 -8.90 11.38
N ALA A 739 -31.87 -8.84 11.75
CA ALA A 739 -31.41 -8.16 12.94
C ALA A 739 -31.18 -6.69 12.61
N LYS A 740 -31.66 -5.79 13.49
CA LYS A 740 -31.64 -4.33 13.30
C LYS A 740 -31.04 -3.62 14.50
N TRP A 741 -30.23 -2.59 14.24
CA TRP A 741 -29.69 -1.70 15.27
C TRP A 741 -29.49 -0.29 14.72
N THR A 742 -29.38 0.67 15.62
CA THR A 742 -29.11 2.06 15.28
C THR A 742 -27.62 2.31 15.17
N ALA A 743 -27.20 2.90 14.05
CA ALA A 743 -25.87 3.44 13.83
C ALA A 743 -25.91 4.97 13.91
N GLU A 744 -24.96 5.54 14.65
CA GLU A 744 -24.73 6.98 14.73
C GLU A 744 -23.29 7.25 14.26
N LEU A 745 -23.15 8.02 13.18
CA LEU A 745 -21.88 8.24 12.51
C LEU A 745 -21.52 9.72 12.52
N ALA A 746 -20.26 10.02 12.86
CA ALA A 746 -19.71 11.36 12.79
C ALA A 746 -19.63 11.89 11.33
N PRO A 747 -19.46 13.21 11.12
CA PRO A 747 -19.18 13.81 9.81
C PRO A 747 -18.09 13.08 9.02
N GLY A 748 -18.41 12.61 7.81
CA GLY A 748 -17.49 11.83 6.96
C GLY A 748 -16.98 10.54 7.61
N GLY A 749 -17.57 10.12 8.74
CA GLY A 749 -17.13 8.98 9.52
C GLY A 749 -17.63 7.66 8.97
N GLY A 750 -17.22 6.60 9.63
CA GLY A 750 -17.74 5.26 9.39
C GLY A 750 -17.58 4.41 10.64
N ASN A 751 -18.06 3.19 10.55
CA ASN A 751 -17.94 2.21 11.63
C ASN A 751 -18.00 0.79 11.04
N VAL A 752 -17.65 -0.21 11.85
CA VAL A 752 -17.75 -1.63 11.51
C VAL A 752 -18.28 -2.42 12.70
N TRP A 753 -19.27 -3.28 12.42
CA TRP A 753 -19.86 -4.18 13.39
C TRP A 753 -19.56 -5.63 13.05
N LEU A 754 -19.10 -6.39 14.05
CA LEU A 754 -18.97 -7.84 14.00
C LEU A 754 -20.29 -8.48 14.40
N ILE A 755 -20.80 -9.37 13.55
CA ILE A 755 -22.06 -10.09 13.73
C ILE A 755 -21.73 -11.58 13.84
N LEU A 756 -22.11 -12.19 14.96
CA LEU A 756 -21.84 -13.58 15.31
C LEU A 756 -23.14 -14.33 15.62
N ASP A 757 -23.19 -15.62 15.31
CA ASP A 757 -24.33 -16.47 15.68
C ASP A 757 -24.41 -16.70 17.20
N LYS A 758 -23.26 -16.78 17.88
CA LYS A 758 -23.15 -16.93 19.34
C LYS A 758 -22.38 -15.76 19.95
N PRO A 759 -22.76 -15.29 21.15
CA PRO A 759 -22.04 -14.21 21.82
C PRO A 759 -20.66 -14.65 22.32
N ILE A 760 -19.73 -13.71 22.34
CA ILE A 760 -18.46 -13.80 23.08
C ILE A 760 -18.78 -13.73 24.57
N VAL A 761 -18.25 -14.68 25.35
CA VAL A 761 -18.51 -14.78 26.81
C VAL A 761 -17.25 -14.74 27.66
N LYS A 762 -16.08 -15.09 27.12
CA LYS A 762 -14.86 -15.29 27.91
C LYS A 762 -13.59 -15.16 27.09
N LEU A 763 -12.51 -14.76 27.76
CA LEU A 763 -11.13 -14.80 27.26
C LEU A 763 -10.29 -15.80 28.05
N SER A 764 -9.28 -16.38 27.40
CA SER A 764 -8.30 -17.26 28.05
C SER A 764 -6.88 -16.93 27.63
N ILE A 765 -5.94 -17.04 28.58
CA ILE A 765 -4.50 -16.96 28.36
C ILE A 765 -3.88 -18.26 28.90
N GLU A 766 -3.34 -19.06 27.99
CA GLU A 766 -2.50 -20.23 28.30
C GLU A 766 -1.03 -19.81 28.16
N LEU A 767 -0.25 -19.97 29.23
CA LEU A 767 1.11 -19.43 29.38
C LEU A 767 1.85 -20.23 30.46
N PRO A 768 3.11 -20.65 30.24
CA PRO A 768 3.95 -21.23 31.29
C PRO A 768 4.10 -20.33 32.52
N GLU A 769 4.08 -20.90 33.72
CA GLU A 769 4.26 -20.14 34.97
C GLU A 769 5.70 -19.65 35.18
N LEU A 770 6.68 -20.35 34.59
CA LEU A 770 8.09 -20.09 34.73
C LEU A 770 8.79 -20.21 33.38
N VAL A 771 9.64 -19.23 33.05
CA VAL A 771 10.46 -19.18 31.83
C VAL A 771 11.86 -18.70 32.21
N LEU A 772 12.92 -19.26 31.60
CA LEU A 772 14.28 -18.79 31.84
C LEU A 772 14.65 -17.64 30.91
N ALA A 773 15.49 -16.71 31.38
CA ALA A 773 16.08 -15.72 30.49
C ALA A 773 16.93 -16.40 29.40
N GLY A 774 16.63 -16.11 28.13
CA GLY A 774 17.20 -16.79 26.97
C GLY A 774 16.27 -17.81 26.29
N ASP A 775 15.17 -18.21 26.95
CA ASP A 775 14.18 -19.15 26.41
C ASP A 775 12.95 -18.43 25.82
N SER A 776 11.98 -19.20 25.32
CA SER A 776 10.70 -18.73 24.81
C SER A 776 9.52 -19.15 25.67
N ALA A 777 8.59 -18.22 25.90
CA ALA A 777 7.27 -18.49 26.44
C ALA A 777 6.27 -18.64 25.29
N HIS A 778 5.73 -19.84 25.08
CA HIS A 778 4.63 -20.04 24.14
C HIS A 778 3.31 -19.69 24.81
N MET A 779 2.58 -18.75 24.21
CA MET A 779 1.33 -18.22 24.73
C MET A 779 0.20 -18.43 23.74
N THR A 780 -0.89 -19.03 24.20
CA THR A 780 -2.12 -19.22 23.42
C THR A 780 -3.22 -18.35 24.01
N LEU A 781 -3.73 -17.44 23.20
CA LEU A 781 -4.76 -16.47 23.55
C LEU A 781 -6.05 -16.88 22.83
N LYS A 782 -7.16 -17.01 23.57
CA LYS A 782 -8.44 -17.49 23.02
C LYS A 782 -9.58 -16.53 23.35
N VAL A 783 -10.43 -16.28 22.36
CA VAL A 783 -11.74 -15.62 22.48
C VAL A 783 -12.79 -16.70 22.35
N LEU A 784 -13.62 -16.88 23.38
CA LEU A 784 -14.53 -18.00 23.50
C LEU A 784 -16.00 -17.55 23.46
N CYS A 785 -16.80 -18.30 22.71
CA CYS A 785 -18.25 -18.30 22.78
C CYS A 785 -18.74 -19.16 23.96
N GLU A 786 -20.06 -19.27 24.10
CA GLU A 786 -20.71 -20.30 24.92
C GLU A 786 -20.12 -21.70 24.64
N ASP A 787 -20.15 -22.56 25.67
CA ASP A 787 -19.57 -23.92 25.64
C ASP A 787 -18.02 -23.97 25.57
N ASP A 788 -17.32 -22.87 25.90
CA ASP A 788 -15.85 -22.74 25.84
C ASP A 788 -15.24 -23.02 24.45
N VAL A 789 -16.02 -22.82 23.37
CA VAL A 789 -15.58 -22.98 21.97
C VAL A 789 -15.00 -21.66 21.43
N PRO A 790 -13.84 -21.66 20.74
CA PRO A 790 -13.32 -20.46 20.08
C PRO A 790 -14.31 -19.84 19.09
N VAL A 791 -14.35 -18.52 19.04
CA VAL A 791 -15.21 -17.78 18.09
C VAL A 791 -14.79 -18.08 16.66
N GLY A 792 -15.73 -18.48 15.79
CA GLY A 792 -15.48 -18.73 14.36
C GLY A 792 -15.29 -17.46 13.51
N ALA A 793 -14.54 -16.48 14.01
CA ALA A 793 -14.31 -15.17 13.40
C ALA A 793 -12.84 -14.74 13.52
N ILE A 794 -12.47 -13.66 12.84
CA ILE A 794 -11.20 -12.96 13.09
C ILE A 794 -11.51 -11.82 14.08
N VAL A 795 -11.08 -11.96 15.33
CA VAL A 795 -11.40 -11.01 16.40
C VAL A 795 -10.24 -10.02 16.61
N PRO A 796 -10.47 -8.70 16.63
CA PRO A 796 -9.41 -7.74 16.94
C PRO A 796 -9.04 -7.80 18.43
N LEU A 797 -7.75 -7.94 18.72
CA LEU A 797 -7.21 -8.06 20.07
C LEU A 797 -6.15 -6.99 20.33
N LYS A 798 -6.04 -6.57 21.59
CA LYS A 798 -4.87 -5.84 22.09
C LYS A 798 -4.15 -6.69 23.12
N VAL A 799 -2.86 -6.93 22.89
CA VAL A 799 -1.97 -7.66 23.80
C VAL A 799 -1.01 -6.66 24.43
N GLN A 800 -0.90 -6.68 25.75
CA GLN A 800 0.11 -5.91 26.49
C GLN A 800 0.95 -6.87 27.32
N VAL A 801 2.25 -6.85 27.09
CA VAL A 801 3.26 -7.57 27.86
C VAL A 801 4.14 -6.53 28.54
N SER A 802 4.31 -6.64 29.85
CA SER A 802 5.20 -5.77 30.62
C SER A 802 6.14 -6.58 31.50
N ASP A 803 7.36 -6.06 31.61
CA ASP A 803 8.37 -6.59 32.53
C ASP A 803 8.06 -6.20 34.00
N PRO A 804 8.90 -6.62 34.98
CA PRO A 804 8.66 -6.35 36.40
C PRO A 804 8.69 -4.85 36.77
N GLU A 805 9.25 -4.00 35.92
CA GLU A 805 9.25 -2.53 36.09
C GLU A 805 8.04 -1.88 35.41
N GLY A 806 7.13 -2.66 34.83
CA GLY A 806 5.98 -2.18 34.08
C GLY A 806 6.31 -1.66 32.67
N LYS A 807 7.55 -1.86 32.20
CA LYS A 807 7.95 -1.41 30.86
C LYS A 807 7.43 -2.37 29.81
N LYS A 808 6.81 -1.79 28.77
CA LYS A 808 6.28 -2.52 27.61
C LYS A 808 7.38 -3.37 26.95
N ALA A 809 7.11 -4.66 26.81
CA ALA A 809 7.97 -5.62 26.13
C ALA A 809 7.55 -5.84 24.66
N GLU A 810 8.39 -6.57 23.92
CA GLU A 810 8.07 -7.02 22.55
C GLU A 810 6.76 -7.82 22.53
N LYS A 811 6.13 -7.93 21.35
CA LYS A 811 4.82 -8.59 21.13
C LYS A 811 3.62 -7.88 21.77
N SER A 812 3.83 -6.71 22.36
CA SER A 812 2.75 -5.84 22.81
C SER A 812 2.20 -4.97 21.66
N GLY A 813 0.94 -5.17 21.28
CA GLY A 813 0.24 -4.35 20.28
C GLY A 813 -1.08 -4.96 19.84
N PHE A 814 -1.46 -4.72 18.58
CA PHE A 814 -2.76 -5.10 18.04
C PHE A 814 -2.66 -6.31 17.12
N TYR A 815 -3.57 -7.27 17.30
CA TYR A 815 -3.58 -8.54 16.59
C TYR A 815 -4.98 -8.84 16.06
N GLY A 816 -5.08 -9.75 15.08
CA GLY A 816 -6.33 -10.41 14.74
C GLY A 816 -6.24 -11.88 15.13
N ALA A 817 -7.07 -12.34 16.07
CA ALA A 817 -7.21 -13.75 16.42
C ALA A 817 -8.11 -14.44 15.40
N LYS A 818 -7.50 -15.11 14.43
CA LYS A 818 -8.21 -15.89 13.42
C LYS A 818 -8.78 -17.15 14.07
N ASP A 819 -10.03 -17.45 13.77
CA ASP A 819 -10.80 -18.53 14.42
C ASP A 819 -10.79 -18.39 15.96
N GLY A 820 -10.79 -17.15 16.45
CA GLY A 820 -10.82 -16.84 17.88
C GLY A 820 -9.54 -17.22 18.62
N VAL A 821 -8.47 -17.64 17.93
CA VAL A 821 -7.20 -18.07 18.53
C VAL A 821 -6.04 -17.22 18.03
N LEU A 822 -5.11 -16.91 18.93
CA LEU A 822 -3.85 -16.23 18.62
C LEU A 822 -2.71 -16.90 19.38
N GLU A 823 -1.70 -17.35 18.64
CA GLU A 823 -0.48 -17.92 19.20
C GLU A 823 0.66 -16.90 19.11
N ILE A 824 1.38 -16.72 20.22
CA ILE A 824 2.53 -15.83 20.31
C ILE A 824 3.68 -16.58 20.98
N SER A 825 4.83 -16.62 20.30
CA SER A 825 6.11 -16.93 20.96
C SER A 825 6.71 -15.63 21.52
N LEU A 826 6.82 -15.55 22.85
CA LEU A 826 7.47 -14.47 23.57
C LEU A 826 8.89 -14.91 23.94
N ASP A 827 9.86 -14.57 23.10
CA ASP A 827 11.27 -14.85 23.38
C ASP A 827 11.80 -13.91 24.47
N ILE A 828 12.24 -14.45 25.61
CA ILE A 828 12.81 -13.68 26.72
C ILE A 828 14.31 -13.53 26.48
N ALA A 829 14.81 -12.31 26.34
CA ALA A 829 16.22 -12.08 26.11
C ALA A 829 17.06 -12.46 27.34
N ARG A 830 18.30 -12.88 27.12
CA ARG A 830 19.25 -13.18 28.23
C ARG A 830 19.51 -11.98 29.16
N ASN A 831 19.29 -10.76 28.66
CA ASN A 831 19.42 -9.51 29.41
C ASN A 831 18.07 -8.85 29.73
N ASP A 832 16.95 -9.58 29.60
CA ASP A 832 15.67 -9.13 30.13
C ASP A 832 15.67 -9.17 31.67
N LEU A 833 14.79 -8.36 32.27
CA LEU A 833 14.66 -8.30 33.72
C LEU A 833 14.02 -9.57 34.26
N LYS A 834 14.68 -10.17 35.26
CA LYS A 834 14.15 -11.31 36.01
C LYS A 834 13.09 -10.84 37.00
N GLY A 835 12.10 -11.68 37.26
CA GLY A 835 10.99 -11.36 38.16
C GLY A 835 9.63 -11.68 37.56
N GLU A 836 8.58 -11.07 38.11
CA GLU A 836 7.20 -11.29 37.67
C GLU A 836 6.85 -10.40 36.47
N TRP A 837 6.45 -11.03 35.37
CA TRP A 837 5.97 -10.38 34.16
C TRP A 837 4.44 -10.47 34.08
N LEU A 838 3.83 -9.52 33.38
CA LEU A 838 2.37 -9.42 33.22
C LEU A 838 1.98 -9.43 31.74
N VAL A 839 1.00 -10.27 31.42
CA VAL A 839 0.27 -10.25 30.14
C VAL A 839 -1.16 -9.81 30.40
N ILE A 840 -1.63 -8.83 29.63
CA ILE A 840 -3.03 -8.41 29.57
C ILE A 840 -3.54 -8.61 28.15
N LEU A 841 -4.67 -9.29 28.03
CA LEU A 841 -5.40 -9.49 26.79
C LEU A 841 -6.72 -8.70 26.85
N TYR A 842 -6.96 -7.88 25.84
CA TYR A 842 -8.24 -7.20 25.62
C TYR A 842 -8.87 -7.69 24.32
N ASP A 843 -10.16 -8.01 24.37
CA ASP A 843 -10.98 -8.21 23.18
C ASP A 843 -11.61 -6.88 22.76
N LEU A 844 -11.24 -6.42 21.56
CA LEU A 844 -11.70 -5.15 20.99
C LEU A 844 -13.07 -5.28 20.30
N ALA A 845 -13.73 -6.43 20.37
CA ALA A 845 -15.14 -6.59 20.04
C ALA A 845 -16.04 -6.46 21.28
N SER A 846 -15.87 -7.33 22.28
CA SER A 846 -16.75 -7.34 23.47
C SER A 846 -16.37 -6.38 24.58
N GLY A 847 -15.12 -5.91 24.61
CA GLY A 847 -14.56 -5.10 25.71
C GLY A 847 -14.09 -5.93 26.91
N LEU A 848 -14.11 -7.27 26.82
CA LEU A 848 -13.59 -8.15 27.87
C LEU A 848 -12.07 -8.01 28.03
N GLU A 849 -11.60 -8.26 29.26
CA GLU A 849 -10.20 -8.19 29.65
C GLU A 849 -9.83 -9.39 30.53
N VAL A 850 -8.64 -9.94 30.33
CA VAL A 850 -8.05 -10.97 31.22
C VAL A 850 -6.56 -10.74 31.41
N LYS A 851 -6.05 -11.07 32.60
CA LYS A 851 -4.66 -10.90 33.00
C LYS A 851 -4.05 -12.23 33.41
N LYS A 852 -2.79 -12.45 33.06
CA LYS A 852 -2.00 -13.58 33.53
C LYS A 852 -0.56 -13.14 33.83
N LYS A 853 -0.02 -13.64 34.93
CA LYS A 853 1.36 -13.41 35.36
C LYS A 853 2.20 -14.66 35.12
N PHE A 854 3.49 -14.47 34.87
CA PHE A 854 4.49 -15.53 34.84
C PHE A 854 5.83 -15.02 35.38
N THR A 855 6.72 -15.93 35.75
CA THR A 855 8.03 -15.59 36.32
C THR A 855 9.14 -15.82 35.29
N VAL A 856 10.03 -14.84 35.14
CA VAL A 856 11.30 -14.97 34.42
C VAL A 856 12.45 -15.16 35.41
N LYS A 857 13.27 -16.21 35.23
CA LYS A 857 14.43 -16.53 36.09
C LYS A 857 15.78 -16.36 35.44
#